data_AF-A0A812N0X3-F1
#
_entry.id   AF-A0A812N0X3-F1
#
_cell.length_a   1.000
_cell.length_b   1.000
_cell.length_c   1.000
_cell.angle_alpha   90.00
_cell.angle_beta   90.00
_cell.angle_gamma   90.00
#
_symmetry.space_group_name_H-M   'P 1'
#
loop_
_entity.id
_entity.type
_entity.pdbx_description
1 polymer ?
#
loop_
_entity_poly.entity_id
_entity_poly.type
_entity_poly.pdbx_seq_one_letter_code
_entity_poly.pdbx_strand_id
1 'polypeptide(L)'
;MKQLRALQRDGPAVDPEELSDAEPPVSGPIGFSALAVSSGSELEEGGMPKAAEPAPQGSKGKKKKKKGKKQDSKGAGYPDVDDDDKLLDAAVAEAAASVAAGEPEPQGTCVLSMSKTFFSADRERQRLFGKLKVPRAKAEGRKSATKSRGVHEGYFAHYRRLFLVEPSPEEAWPRPGECAQMLAREGADPLFSVTGTPEYDVTKVEFGGVAMLQDPEEVNAFILEHPFCVEALFVLSDICRQSGQHQDAFQLLRTAAYAVECSFHGSFSPFAEASIAVQRDGREVSVSWPRVRLHLDDEEASWPGWSWLAVLWAYMLSLATQGLPRTALEVCKLLLAMTLPRDPLHALVHLDFLCLRAQEYALLVDIAEGFDLPCSVAGQTILRLDCAMPNFAYATALALHFLKSGGRQVTRDTDEAAAISTVSVEDLTQPCWSRQERSEDGPSRPHVALMRAMLLFPRTLRPILQALSVSLGAAPGGSPYSASWQQFLEKSPFAPHTHIVHQHSRIHGLVSEAFVHRCAALFRGEGTLRWLHACAGRLTQMCESSLFEKELLQARKTWSEAPVGLGDALSKDYHEFNTLEVEAERKPPVALERAVNSWVRVGGAPALPLLEEESEESQLQRALRLSQAQVEASERRRLVEEQDAEFQAGLAADRAREAGEAVDVAPGPRDAEADAPDALGQLEAMGFPTEAAREALQKASGDIAEAVGLLTG
;
A
#
# COMPACT_ATOMS: atom_id res chain seq x y z
N MET A 1 19.91 -57.57 23.75
CA MET A 1 20.47 -58.93 23.94
C MET A 1 19.43 -59.94 23.49
N LYS A 2 19.75 -60.67 22.42
CA LYS A 2 19.22 -61.96 21.98
C LYS A 2 17.86 -62.39 22.55
N GLN A 3 16.83 -62.39 21.70
CA GLN A 3 16.10 -63.61 21.36
C GLN A 3 15.09 -63.29 20.25
N LEU A 4 15.49 -63.62 19.02
CA LEU A 4 14.69 -64.32 18.00
C LEU A 4 15.43 -64.16 16.67
N ARG A 5 16.31 -65.13 16.42
CA ARG A 5 16.91 -65.42 15.11
C ARG A 5 16.52 -66.84 14.73
N ALA A 6 16.41 -67.01 13.42
CA ALA A 6 16.52 -68.24 12.63
C ALA A 6 15.22 -69.02 12.41
N LEU A 7 14.82 -69.12 11.13
CA LEU A 7 15.01 -70.32 10.30
C LEU A 7 14.94 -69.94 8.79
N GLN A 8 16.04 -70.21 8.07
CA GLN A 8 16.14 -70.90 6.76
C GLN A 8 15.42 -70.26 5.54
N ARG A 9 16.07 -69.74 4.47
CA ARG A 9 17.05 -70.26 3.48
C ARG A 9 16.59 -71.51 2.70
N ASP A 10 16.14 -71.28 1.45
CA ASP A 10 16.45 -72.06 0.24
C ASP A 10 16.29 -71.17 -1.01
N GLY A 11 17.20 -71.31 -2.00
CA GLY A 11 17.39 -70.42 -3.17
C GLY A 11 16.48 -70.70 -4.40
N PRO A 12 16.84 -70.39 -5.67
CA PRO A 12 18.14 -69.94 -6.22
C PRO A 12 18.08 -68.70 -7.17
N ALA A 13 19.24 -68.36 -7.75
CA ALA A 13 19.51 -67.24 -8.65
C ALA A 13 19.24 -67.53 -10.15
N VAL A 14 18.74 -66.55 -10.89
CA VAL A 14 18.82 -66.37 -12.37
C VAL A 14 18.72 -64.87 -12.69
N ASP A 15 19.68 -64.30 -13.42
CA ASP A 15 19.63 -62.98 -14.10
C ASP A 15 19.14 -63.16 -15.57
N PRO A 16 19.02 -62.12 -16.41
CA PRO A 16 17.95 -61.10 -16.44
C PRO A 16 17.29 -61.03 -17.85
N GLU A 17 16.02 -60.63 -18.00
CA GLU A 17 15.52 -60.12 -19.29
C GLU A 17 14.20 -59.34 -19.16
N GLU A 18 14.00 -58.46 -20.13
CA GLU A 18 13.12 -57.29 -20.23
C GLU A 18 11.60 -57.55 -20.12
N LEU A 19 10.86 -56.63 -19.46
CA LEU A 19 9.70 -55.86 -19.98
C LEU A 19 8.75 -55.37 -18.85
N SER A 20 8.40 -54.08 -18.93
CA SER A 20 7.14 -53.40 -18.55
C SER A 20 6.42 -53.73 -17.23
N ASP A 21 6.29 -52.71 -16.36
CA ASP A 21 5.03 -52.14 -15.84
C ASP A 21 5.37 -51.16 -14.70
N ALA A 22 5.13 -49.86 -14.85
CA ALA A 22 3.86 -49.20 -14.53
C ALA A 22 3.50 -49.33 -13.04
N GLU A 23 4.13 -48.49 -12.21
CA GLU A 23 3.67 -48.18 -10.86
C GLU A 23 2.55 -47.11 -10.89
N PRO A 24 1.62 -47.15 -9.91
CA PRO A 24 0.33 -46.45 -9.93
C PRO A 24 0.45 -44.93 -9.67
N PRO A 25 -0.51 -44.12 -10.16
CA PRO A 25 -0.43 -42.68 -9.98
C PRO A 25 -0.81 -42.26 -8.56
N VAL A 26 0.12 -41.55 -7.92
CA VAL A 26 -0.12 -40.74 -6.72
C VAL A 26 -0.95 -39.52 -7.16
N SER A 27 -2.04 -39.27 -6.45
CA SER A 27 -2.96 -38.15 -6.62
C SER A 27 -2.21 -36.81 -6.57
N GLY A 28 -2.20 -36.10 -7.70
CA GLY A 28 -1.65 -34.75 -7.82
C GLY A 28 -2.53 -33.66 -7.17
N PRO A 29 -1.97 -32.46 -6.97
CA PRO A 29 -2.67 -31.31 -6.42
C PRO A 29 -3.70 -30.76 -7.40
N ILE A 30 -4.84 -30.32 -6.87
CA ILE A 30 -5.96 -29.72 -7.58
C ILE A 30 -5.50 -28.37 -8.16
N GLY A 31 -5.18 -28.34 -9.45
CA GLY A 31 -4.82 -27.14 -10.19
C GLY A 31 -6.03 -26.53 -10.90
N PHE A 32 -6.29 -25.25 -10.68
CA PHE A 32 -7.11 -24.43 -11.58
C PHE A 32 -6.23 -23.99 -12.76
N SER A 33 -6.29 -24.74 -13.85
CA SER A 33 -5.78 -24.30 -15.15
C SER A 33 -6.55 -25.03 -16.25
N ALA A 34 -7.55 -24.36 -16.82
CA ALA A 34 -8.11 -24.68 -18.13
C ALA A 34 -8.87 -23.46 -18.67
N LEU A 35 -8.62 -23.14 -19.94
CA LEU A 35 -9.28 -22.14 -20.80
C LEU A 35 -8.62 -20.76 -20.91
N ALA A 36 -7.58 -20.66 -21.75
CA ALA A 36 -7.55 -19.72 -22.88
C ALA A 36 -6.34 -20.00 -23.80
N VAL A 37 -6.63 -20.49 -25.01
CA VAL A 37 -5.68 -20.64 -26.12
C VAL A 37 -5.81 -19.43 -27.05
N SER A 38 -4.65 -18.90 -27.45
CA SER A 38 -4.35 -18.19 -28.70
C SER A 38 -5.08 -16.87 -29.00
N SER A 39 -4.33 -15.78 -28.96
CA SER A 39 -4.05 -14.99 -30.18
C SER A 39 -2.87 -14.05 -29.95
N GLY A 40 -1.81 -14.26 -30.72
CA GLY A 40 -0.73 -13.29 -30.87
C GLY A 40 -1.10 -12.20 -31.86
N SER A 41 -0.58 -10.99 -31.63
CA SER A 41 -0.21 -10.08 -32.71
C SER A 41 0.84 -9.10 -32.20
N GLU A 42 1.97 -9.11 -32.91
CA GLU A 42 3.05 -8.15 -32.85
C GLU A 42 2.55 -6.81 -33.42
N LEU A 43 2.88 -5.68 -32.78
CA LEU A 43 2.97 -4.40 -33.48
C LEU A 43 4.13 -3.57 -32.94
N GLU A 44 4.88 -3.07 -33.91
CA GLU A 44 6.17 -2.41 -33.84
C GLU A 44 6.14 -0.99 -33.27
N GLU A 45 7.36 -0.58 -32.90
CA GLU A 45 7.79 0.77 -32.56
C GLU A 45 7.40 1.83 -33.60
N GLY A 46 6.89 2.97 -33.12
CA GLY A 46 6.75 4.20 -33.89
C GLY A 46 7.07 5.40 -33.00
N GLY A 47 8.25 6.01 -33.22
CA GLY A 47 8.79 7.10 -32.41
C GLY A 47 8.06 8.44 -32.55
N MET A 48 8.12 9.25 -31.48
CA MET A 48 7.84 10.68 -31.49
C MET A 48 9.05 11.48 -30.99
N PRO A 49 9.37 12.63 -31.60
CA PRO A 49 10.53 13.44 -31.23
C PRO A 49 10.27 14.43 -30.06
N LYS A 50 11.38 14.82 -29.44
CA LYS A 50 11.59 15.80 -28.36
C LYS A 50 11.06 17.22 -28.62
N ALA A 51 10.58 17.87 -27.55
CA ALA A 51 10.73 19.32 -27.28
C ALA A 51 10.70 19.53 -25.73
N ALA A 52 11.80 19.88 -25.08
CA ALA A 52 12.33 21.23 -24.77
C ALA A 52 11.71 21.90 -23.52
N GLU A 53 12.55 22.09 -22.49
CA GLU A 53 12.32 22.85 -21.24
C GLU A 53 12.03 24.34 -21.48
N PRO A 54 11.52 25.06 -20.45
CA PRO A 54 12.43 25.98 -19.75
C PRO A 54 12.31 26.02 -18.20
N ALA A 55 13.44 26.41 -17.62
CA ALA A 55 13.77 26.64 -16.21
C ALA A 55 13.23 27.99 -15.64
N PRO A 56 13.39 28.28 -14.32
CA PRO A 56 12.40 28.98 -13.49
C PRO A 56 12.79 30.40 -13.04
N GLN A 57 11.80 31.16 -12.54
CA GLN A 57 11.92 32.32 -11.65
C GLN A 57 10.68 32.31 -10.74
N GLY A 58 10.63 32.74 -9.48
CA GLY A 58 11.51 33.49 -8.61
C GLY A 58 10.66 33.92 -7.40
N SER A 59 11.24 33.89 -6.22
CA SER A 59 10.60 34.01 -4.90
C SER A 59 10.23 35.45 -4.47
N LYS A 60 9.30 35.54 -3.50
CA LYS A 60 9.12 36.55 -2.39
C LYS A 60 7.60 36.69 -2.14
N GLY A 61 6.99 36.50 -0.96
CA GLY A 61 7.46 36.57 0.42
C GLY A 61 7.13 37.94 1.03
N LYS A 62 6.02 38.08 1.80
CA LYS A 62 5.95 38.78 3.11
C LYS A 62 4.53 38.99 3.70
N LYS A 63 4.42 38.54 4.96
CA LYS A 63 3.88 39.21 6.17
C LYS A 63 2.38 39.56 6.32
N LYS A 64 1.71 38.70 7.10
CA LYS A 64 0.99 38.95 8.38
C LYS A 64 0.88 40.41 8.85
N LYS A 65 -0.35 40.86 9.18
CA LYS A 65 -0.61 41.83 10.25
C LYS A 65 -1.93 41.53 10.98
N LYS A 66 -1.85 41.58 12.32
CA LYS A 66 -2.85 41.25 13.35
C LYS A 66 -3.25 42.55 14.06
N LYS A 67 -4.54 42.77 14.32
CA LYS A 67 -5.17 43.59 15.39
C LYS A 67 -6.65 43.75 15.03
N GLY A 68 -7.63 43.78 15.92
CA GLY A 68 -7.67 43.87 17.38
C GLY A 68 -9.14 43.98 17.78
N LYS A 69 -9.44 43.49 18.99
CA LYS A 69 -10.75 43.27 19.60
C LYS A 69 -11.44 44.57 20.05
N LYS A 70 -12.78 44.64 20.03
CA LYS A 70 -13.56 45.52 20.91
C LYS A 70 -14.88 44.82 21.33
N GLN A 71 -15.15 44.84 22.64
CA GLN A 71 -16.33 44.31 23.34
C GLN A 71 -17.42 45.36 23.47
N ASP A 72 -18.67 44.91 23.57
CA ASP A 72 -19.74 45.26 24.55
C ASP A 72 -21.09 44.68 24.00
N SER A 73 -22.15 44.32 24.75
CA SER A 73 -22.38 43.82 26.09
C SER A 73 -23.90 43.46 26.18
N LYS A 74 -24.22 42.25 26.68
CA LYS A 74 -25.45 41.76 27.37
C LYS A 74 -26.87 41.90 26.78
N GLY A 75 -27.57 40.75 26.76
CA GLY A 75 -29.02 40.57 26.92
C GLY A 75 -29.33 39.11 27.24
N ALA A 76 -30.07 38.82 28.31
CA ALA A 76 -30.23 37.51 28.95
C ALA A 76 -31.34 36.62 28.35
N GLY A 77 -31.15 35.30 28.38
CA GLY A 77 -32.17 34.26 28.09
C GLY A 77 -31.66 32.85 28.43
N TYR A 78 -32.56 32.05 29.04
CA TYR A 78 -32.52 30.68 29.59
C TYR A 78 -31.54 29.62 29.00
N PRO A 79 -31.16 28.57 29.79
CA PRO A 79 -30.03 27.68 29.46
C PRO A 79 -30.35 26.74 28.30
N ASP A 80 -29.39 26.69 27.38
CA ASP A 80 -29.35 25.92 26.14
C ASP A 80 -28.79 24.51 26.40
N VAL A 81 -29.22 23.53 25.61
CA VAL A 81 -28.85 22.10 25.75
C VAL A 81 -27.50 21.78 25.07
N ASP A 82 -26.71 22.82 24.80
CA ASP A 82 -25.39 22.78 24.15
C ASP A 82 -24.21 22.62 25.15
N ASP A 83 -24.48 22.35 26.42
CA ASP A 83 -23.44 22.10 27.44
C ASP A 83 -23.02 20.62 27.52
N ASP A 84 -23.78 19.67 26.96
CA ASP A 84 -23.39 18.26 26.94
C ASP A 84 -22.26 17.96 25.94
N ASP A 85 -22.22 18.65 24.79
CA ASP A 85 -21.14 18.50 23.79
C ASP A 85 -19.83 19.14 24.27
N LYS A 86 -19.91 20.21 25.07
CA LYS A 86 -18.72 20.76 25.75
C LYS A 86 -18.31 19.93 26.94
N LEU A 87 -19.24 19.25 27.63
CA LEU A 87 -18.91 18.29 28.67
C LEU A 87 -18.28 17.02 28.10
N LEU A 88 -18.67 16.58 26.90
CA LEU A 88 -18.06 15.44 26.20
C LEU A 88 -16.69 15.78 25.63
N ASP A 89 -16.53 16.93 24.99
CA ASP A 89 -15.20 17.40 24.54
C ASP A 89 -14.30 17.72 25.73
N ALA A 90 -14.85 18.24 26.83
CA ALA A 90 -14.11 18.43 28.08
C ALA A 90 -13.80 17.09 28.76
N ALA A 91 -14.68 16.09 28.74
CA ALA A 91 -14.42 14.77 29.32
C ALA A 91 -13.42 13.96 28.47
N VAL A 92 -13.43 14.12 27.14
CA VAL A 92 -12.43 13.56 26.23
C VAL A 92 -11.09 14.30 26.38
N ALA A 93 -11.11 15.62 26.56
CA ALA A 93 -9.91 16.41 26.85
C ALA A 93 -9.37 16.19 28.28
N GLU A 94 -10.23 15.92 29.26
CA GLU A 94 -9.89 15.66 30.67
C GLU A 94 -9.47 14.19 30.86
N ALA A 95 -10.02 13.24 30.08
CA ALA A 95 -9.47 11.89 29.95
C ALA A 95 -8.12 11.89 29.19
N ALA A 96 -7.92 12.81 28.23
CA ALA A 96 -6.62 13.00 27.57
C ALA A 96 -5.61 13.76 28.46
N ALA A 97 -6.06 14.67 29.33
CA ALA A 97 -5.22 15.47 30.22
C ALA A 97 -4.90 14.79 31.55
N SER A 98 -5.79 13.94 32.08
CA SER A 98 -5.53 13.13 33.29
C SER A 98 -4.51 12.00 33.06
N VAL A 99 -4.21 11.66 31.81
CA VAL A 99 -3.11 10.77 31.41
C VAL A 99 -1.81 11.54 31.11
N ALA A 100 -1.87 12.88 31.02
CA ALA A 100 -0.75 13.76 30.68
C ALA A 100 -0.11 14.47 31.90
N ALA A 101 -0.38 14.00 33.12
CA ALA A 101 0.32 14.45 34.33
C ALA A 101 1.62 13.66 34.54
N GLY A 102 2.57 13.91 33.64
CA GLY A 102 3.92 13.38 33.68
C GLY A 102 4.58 13.73 32.36
N GLU A 103 5.29 14.85 32.30
CA GLU A 103 6.10 15.20 31.13
C GLU A 103 7.12 14.07 30.88
N PRO A 104 7.07 13.37 29.73
CA PRO A 104 8.25 12.67 29.25
C PRO A 104 9.02 13.63 28.34
N GLU A 105 10.35 13.52 28.37
CA GLU A 105 11.22 14.01 27.31
C GLU A 105 10.71 13.60 25.91
N PRO A 106 11.12 14.24 24.79
CA PRO A 106 10.66 13.90 23.46
C PRO A 106 11.11 12.49 23.07
N GLN A 107 10.35 11.48 23.49
CA GLN A 107 10.47 10.10 23.08
C GLN A 107 10.00 10.03 21.62
N GLY A 108 10.86 9.54 20.73
CA GLY A 108 10.58 9.47 19.30
C GLY A 108 9.30 8.71 19.00
N THR A 109 8.52 9.20 18.04
CA THR A 109 7.32 8.54 17.51
C THR A 109 7.64 7.14 17.00
N CYS A 110 6.68 6.21 17.12
CA CYS A 110 6.84 4.86 16.59
C CYS A 110 7.16 4.89 15.09
N VAL A 111 8.09 4.05 14.62
CA VAL A 111 8.42 3.98 13.18
C VAL A 111 7.21 3.47 12.35
N LEU A 112 6.33 2.68 12.98
CA LEU A 112 5.06 2.24 12.41
C LEU A 112 3.92 3.26 12.56
N SER A 113 4.19 4.49 13.02
CA SER A 113 3.20 5.57 13.06
C SER A 113 2.63 5.87 11.68
N MET A 114 1.31 6.02 11.59
CA MET A 114 0.61 6.20 10.32
C MET A 114 -0.01 7.60 10.25
N SER A 115 -0.31 8.08 9.04
CA SER A 115 -1.00 9.36 8.86
C SER A 115 -2.27 9.20 8.05
N LYS A 116 -3.36 9.75 8.59
CA LYS A 116 -4.70 9.69 7.97
C LYS A 116 -4.71 10.23 6.53
N THR A 117 -3.80 11.15 6.21
CA THR A 117 -3.74 11.74 4.87
C THR A 117 -3.26 10.79 3.78
N PHE A 118 -2.53 9.75 4.15
CA PHE A 118 -1.93 8.79 3.22
C PHE A 118 -2.78 7.52 3.05
N PHE A 119 -3.87 7.35 3.81
CA PHE A 119 -4.82 6.26 3.58
C PHE A 119 -5.86 6.55 2.48
N SER A 120 -6.02 7.80 2.06
CA SER A 120 -6.99 8.15 1.01
C SER A 120 -6.40 7.87 -0.38
N ALA A 121 -6.87 6.77 -0.99
CA ALA A 121 -6.51 6.37 -2.35
C ALA A 121 -6.75 7.51 -3.37
N ASP A 122 -7.84 8.24 -3.23
CA ASP A 122 -8.18 9.35 -4.13
C ASP A 122 -7.22 10.53 -3.99
N ARG A 123 -6.73 10.82 -2.77
CA ARG A 123 -5.71 11.85 -2.57
C ARG A 123 -4.39 11.45 -3.20
N GLU A 124 -3.99 10.19 -3.12
CA GLU A 124 -2.79 9.71 -3.80
C GLU A 124 -2.94 9.77 -5.31
N ARG A 125 -4.08 9.33 -5.87
CA ARG A 125 -4.40 9.48 -7.30
C ARG A 125 -4.30 10.94 -7.74
N GLN A 126 -4.87 11.86 -6.97
CA GLN A 126 -4.79 13.30 -7.24
C GLN A 126 -3.36 13.86 -7.15
N ARG A 127 -2.50 13.29 -6.30
CA ARG A 127 -1.07 13.69 -6.20
C ARG A 127 -0.26 13.17 -7.37
N LEU A 128 -0.49 11.92 -7.80
CA LEU A 128 0.26 11.27 -8.87
C LEU A 128 -0.15 11.73 -10.28
N PHE A 129 -1.45 11.86 -10.53
CA PHE A 129 -2.00 12.17 -11.86
C PHE A 129 -2.52 13.61 -11.97
N GLY A 130 -2.35 14.41 -10.91
CA GLY A 130 -2.96 15.73 -10.79
C GLY A 130 -4.46 15.64 -10.56
N LYS A 131 -5.12 16.79 -10.42
CA LYS A 131 -6.58 16.84 -10.44
C LYS A 131 -7.03 16.44 -11.84
N LEU A 132 -7.47 15.19 -12.03
CA LEU A 132 -8.35 14.87 -13.14
C LEU A 132 -9.46 15.91 -13.12
N LYS A 133 -9.57 16.70 -14.18
CA LYS A 133 -10.73 17.54 -14.44
C LYS A 133 -11.90 16.62 -14.75
N VAL A 134 -12.35 15.86 -13.75
CA VAL A 134 -13.74 15.41 -13.74
C VAL A 134 -14.54 16.70 -13.90
N PRO A 135 -15.46 16.79 -14.87
CA PRO A 135 -16.33 17.94 -14.98
C PRO A 135 -17.11 18.01 -13.68
N ARG A 136 -16.60 18.80 -12.75
CA ARG A 136 -17.33 19.23 -11.58
C ARG A 136 -18.49 20.02 -12.19
N ALA A 137 -19.65 19.38 -12.29
CA ALA A 137 -20.91 20.08 -12.51
C ALA A 137 -20.83 21.30 -11.60
N LYS A 138 -20.90 22.50 -12.21
CA LYS A 138 -20.75 23.75 -11.48
C LYS A 138 -21.75 23.68 -10.32
N ALA A 139 -21.23 23.47 -9.12
CA ALA A 139 -22.02 23.62 -7.92
C ALA A 139 -22.32 25.12 -7.84
N GLU A 140 -23.43 25.50 -8.46
CA GLU A 140 -23.99 26.83 -8.33
C GLU A 140 -24.20 27.11 -6.85
N GLY A 141 -23.79 28.31 -6.44
CA GLY A 141 -23.69 28.66 -5.04
C GLY A 141 -25.02 28.58 -4.32
N ARG A 142 -25.26 27.51 -3.57
CA ARG A 142 -26.23 27.51 -2.48
C ARG A 142 -25.57 28.02 -1.21
N LYS A 143 -25.51 29.36 -1.10
CA LYS A 143 -25.55 30.04 0.19
C LYS A 143 -26.96 29.87 0.77
N SER A 144 -27.23 28.73 1.41
CA SER A 144 -28.30 28.50 2.39
C SER A 144 -28.54 27.00 2.55
N ALA A 145 -27.84 26.39 3.50
CA ALA A 145 -28.26 25.14 4.12
C ALA A 145 -27.89 25.16 5.61
N THR A 146 -28.21 26.27 6.27
CA THR A 146 -28.38 26.29 7.71
C THR A 146 -29.84 25.85 7.94
N LYS A 147 -30.04 24.63 8.47
CA LYS A 147 -31.31 23.95 8.85
C LYS A 147 -31.73 22.76 7.97
N SER A 148 -30.97 21.68 8.07
CA SER A 148 -31.51 20.30 8.01
C SER A 148 -30.61 19.31 8.79
N ARG A 149 -30.00 19.78 9.90
CA ARG A 149 -28.98 19.04 10.68
C ARG A 149 -29.53 18.07 11.75
N GLY A 150 -30.82 17.78 11.77
CA GLY A 150 -31.44 17.04 12.88
C GLY A 150 -31.60 15.53 12.68
N VAL A 151 -31.77 15.04 11.45
CA VAL A 151 -32.29 13.67 11.22
C VAL A 151 -31.35 12.78 10.39
N HIS A 152 -30.62 13.34 9.42
CA HIS A 152 -29.61 12.59 8.65
C HIS A 152 -28.21 12.57 9.28
N GLU A 153 -27.94 13.42 10.29
CA GLU A 153 -26.59 13.54 10.88
C GLU A 153 -26.22 12.31 11.74
N GLY A 154 -27.22 11.55 12.24
CA GLY A 154 -27.00 10.28 12.93
C GLY A 154 -26.69 9.09 12.00
N TYR A 155 -27.31 9.06 10.81
CA TYR A 155 -27.20 7.92 9.88
C TYR A 155 -25.80 7.73 9.30
N PHE A 156 -25.01 8.81 9.25
CA PHE A 156 -23.62 8.83 8.75
C PHE A 156 -22.61 9.19 9.85
N ALA A 157 -23.01 9.12 11.14
CA ALA A 157 -22.11 9.44 12.23
C ALA A 157 -20.88 8.50 12.27
N HIS A 158 -21.05 7.23 11.86
CA HIS A 158 -19.96 6.26 11.79
C HIS A 158 -18.93 6.61 10.70
N TYR A 159 -19.32 7.34 9.64
CA TYR A 159 -18.39 7.77 8.59
C TYR A 159 -17.26 8.66 9.13
N ARG A 160 -17.49 9.35 10.26
CA ARG A 160 -16.47 10.20 10.90
C ARG A 160 -15.26 9.40 11.38
N ARG A 161 -15.43 8.11 11.66
CA ARG A 161 -14.38 7.20 12.15
C ARG A 161 -13.59 6.54 11.01
N LEU A 162 -14.10 6.58 9.78
CA LEU A 162 -13.44 5.97 8.64
C LEU A 162 -12.12 6.69 8.28
N PHE A 163 -11.18 5.89 7.81
CA PHE A 163 -9.86 6.24 7.37
C PHE A 163 -9.33 5.30 6.29
N LEU A 164 -9.69 4.00 6.26
CA LEU A 164 -9.29 3.06 5.19
C LEU A 164 -10.09 3.30 3.92
N VAL A 165 -11.41 3.42 4.05
CA VAL A 165 -12.31 3.62 2.92
C VAL A 165 -13.11 4.89 3.10
N GLU A 166 -13.07 5.77 2.10
CA GLU A 166 -13.90 6.96 2.01
C GLU A 166 -15.04 6.67 1.01
N PRO A 167 -16.28 6.41 1.46
CA PRO A 167 -17.42 6.24 0.57
C PRO A 167 -17.67 7.52 -0.23
N SER A 168 -18.07 7.37 -1.50
CA SER A 168 -18.46 8.53 -2.31
C SER A 168 -19.80 9.11 -1.81
N PRO A 169 -20.13 10.39 -2.10
CA PRO A 169 -21.43 10.95 -1.73
C PRO A 169 -22.63 10.22 -2.33
N GLU A 170 -22.41 9.46 -3.42
CA GLU A 170 -23.42 8.65 -4.11
C GLU A 170 -23.59 7.27 -3.46
N GLU A 171 -22.60 6.83 -2.68
CA GLU A 171 -22.56 5.55 -1.98
C GLU A 171 -23.01 5.72 -0.52
N ALA A 172 -24.33 5.74 -0.31
CA ALA A 172 -24.94 5.83 1.02
C ALA A 172 -24.92 4.48 1.77
N TRP A 173 -23.73 3.89 1.96
CA TRP A 173 -23.55 2.60 2.63
C TRP A 173 -23.96 2.65 4.12
N PRO A 174 -24.86 1.77 4.59
CA PRO A 174 -25.22 1.69 6.00
C PRO A 174 -24.06 1.10 6.82
N ARG A 175 -24.15 1.17 8.15
CA ARG A 175 -23.21 0.45 9.02
C ARG A 175 -23.52 -1.06 8.95
N PRO A 176 -22.56 -1.92 8.61
CA PRO A 176 -22.78 -3.36 8.52
C PRO A 176 -23.12 -3.98 9.88
N GLY A 177 -24.12 -4.88 9.90
CA GLY A 177 -24.47 -5.68 11.08
C GLY A 177 -23.94 -7.12 11.03
N GLU A 178 -23.57 -7.61 9.84
CA GLU A 178 -23.23 -9.01 9.55
C GLU A 178 -21.74 -9.33 9.73
N CYS A 179 -20.93 -8.36 10.14
CA CYS A 179 -19.51 -8.55 10.37
C CYS A 179 -19.22 -9.00 11.79
N ALA A 180 -18.12 -9.74 11.97
CA ALA A 180 -17.54 -9.97 13.29
C ALA A 180 -17.28 -8.64 14.04
N GLN A 181 -17.03 -8.72 15.34
CA GLN A 181 -16.80 -7.55 16.19
C GLN A 181 -15.40 -7.56 16.79
N MET A 182 -14.78 -6.38 16.90
CA MET A 182 -13.56 -6.16 17.65
C MET A 182 -13.87 -5.81 19.11
N LEU A 183 -13.27 -6.52 20.04
CA LEU A 183 -13.36 -6.27 21.47
C LEU A 183 -11.99 -5.82 22.00
N ALA A 184 -11.98 -4.83 22.89
CA ALA A 184 -10.77 -4.48 23.64
C ALA A 184 -10.59 -5.48 24.78
N ARG A 185 -9.40 -6.07 24.92
CA ARG A 185 -9.09 -6.93 26.06
C ARG A 185 -8.80 -6.07 27.29
N GLU A 186 -9.20 -6.57 28.45
CA GLU A 186 -8.85 -5.96 29.72
C GLU A 186 -7.35 -6.12 29.99
N GLY A 187 -6.63 -5.02 30.15
CA GLY A 187 -5.19 -5.00 30.35
C GLY A 187 -4.61 -3.59 30.32
N ALA A 188 -3.34 -3.45 30.71
CA ALA A 188 -2.62 -2.18 30.62
C ALA A 188 -2.27 -1.80 29.17
N ASP A 189 -2.09 -2.80 28.30
CA ASP A 189 -1.76 -2.61 26.88
C ASP A 189 -3.03 -2.60 26.00
N PRO A 190 -3.10 -1.74 24.96
CA PRO A 190 -4.22 -1.71 24.02
C PRO A 190 -4.18 -2.90 23.06
N LEU A 191 -4.61 -4.07 23.55
CA LEU A 191 -4.73 -5.31 22.80
C LEU A 191 -6.20 -5.60 22.46
N PHE A 192 -6.46 -5.95 21.20
CA PHE A 192 -7.79 -6.24 20.70
C PHE A 192 -7.94 -7.71 20.30
N SER A 193 -9.14 -8.26 20.43
CA SER A 193 -9.50 -9.59 19.94
C SER A 193 -10.70 -9.50 19.00
N VAL A 194 -10.77 -10.40 18.02
CA VAL A 194 -11.89 -10.49 17.07
C VAL A 194 -12.76 -11.67 17.44
N THR A 195 -14.07 -11.46 17.53
CA THR A 195 -15.07 -12.47 17.88
C THR A 195 -16.27 -12.40 16.95
N GLY A 196 -16.89 -13.54 16.64
CA GLY A 196 -18.11 -13.60 15.85
C GLY A 196 -19.29 -12.97 16.59
N THR A 197 -20.17 -12.30 15.85
CA THR A 197 -21.51 -11.90 16.32
C THR A 197 -22.51 -12.99 15.94
N PRO A 198 -23.67 -13.12 16.63
CA PRO A 198 -24.65 -14.13 16.25
C PRO A 198 -25.15 -13.95 14.81
N GLU A 199 -25.28 -12.71 14.33
CA GLU A 199 -25.61 -12.42 12.94
C GLU A 199 -24.50 -12.89 11.99
N TYR A 200 -23.24 -12.60 12.30
CA TYR A 200 -22.09 -13.05 11.52
C TYR A 200 -22.02 -14.58 11.42
N ASP A 201 -22.23 -15.29 12.54
CA ASP A 201 -22.14 -16.75 12.56
C ASP A 201 -23.22 -17.39 11.68
N VAL A 202 -24.44 -16.85 11.69
CA VAL A 202 -25.54 -17.30 10.81
C VAL A 202 -25.18 -17.05 9.34
N THR A 203 -24.78 -15.82 8.98
CA THR A 203 -24.41 -15.45 7.61
C THR A 203 -23.22 -16.27 7.11
N LYS A 204 -22.24 -16.57 7.97
CA LYS A 204 -21.07 -17.39 7.63
C LYS A 204 -21.45 -18.84 7.31
N VAL A 205 -22.35 -19.44 8.09
CA VAL A 205 -22.84 -20.81 7.83
C VAL A 205 -23.60 -20.87 6.52
N GLU A 206 -24.47 -19.90 6.26
CA GLU A 206 -25.21 -19.80 5.01
C GLU A 206 -24.28 -19.64 3.80
N PHE A 207 -23.30 -18.73 3.90
CA PHE A 207 -22.29 -18.54 2.86
C PHE A 207 -21.49 -19.82 2.60
N GLY A 208 -21.13 -20.58 3.64
CA GLY A 208 -20.42 -21.85 3.47
C GLY A 208 -21.18 -22.84 2.58
N GLY A 209 -22.51 -22.86 2.66
CA GLY A 209 -23.37 -23.64 1.77
C GLY A 209 -23.32 -23.16 0.31
N VAL A 210 -23.39 -21.85 0.09
CA VAL A 210 -23.31 -21.23 -1.25
C VAL A 210 -21.92 -21.45 -1.88
N ALA A 211 -20.85 -21.24 -1.10
CA ALA A 211 -19.48 -21.37 -1.56
C ALA A 211 -19.13 -22.81 -2.02
N MET A 212 -19.81 -23.82 -1.48
CA MET A 212 -19.67 -25.22 -1.89
C MET A 212 -20.18 -25.50 -3.30
N LEU A 213 -21.09 -24.68 -3.82
CA LEU A 213 -21.60 -24.80 -5.19
C LEU A 213 -20.55 -24.40 -6.24
N GLN A 214 -19.53 -23.65 -5.83
CA GLN A 214 -18.46 -23.12 -6.70
C GLN A 214 -18.99 -22.32 -7.91
N ASP A 215 -20.17 -21.71 -7.77
CA ASP A 215 -20.79 -20.88 -8.81
C ASP A 215 -20.65 -19.40 -8.45
N PRO A 216 -19.95 -18.59 -9.27
CA PRO A 216 -19.83 -17.14 -9.05
C PRO A 216 -21.17 -16.42 -9.02
N GLU A 217 -22.18 -16.88 -9.76
CA GLU A 217 -23.50 -16.23 -9.81
C GLU A 217 -24.26 -16.44 -8.50
N GLU A 218 -24.15 -17.61 -7.87
CA GLU A 218 -24.75 -17.89 -6.57
C GLU A 218 -24.08 -17.08 -5.46
N VAL A 219 -22.75 -16.93 -5.51
CA VAL A 219 -22.02 -16.05 -4.58
C VAL A 219 -22.45 -14.59 -4.77
N ASN A 220 -22.66 -14.16 -6.01
CA ASN A 220 -23.14 -12.82 -6.31
C ASN A 220 -24.59 -12.61 -5.84
N ALA A 221 -25.48 -13.60 -6.02
CA ALA A 221 -26.84 -13.59 -5.50
C ALA A 221 -26.85 -13.48 -3.97
N PHE A 222 -25.97 -14.22 -3.29
CA PHE A 222 -25.78 -14.11 -1.85
C PHE A 222 -25.32 -12.71 -1.43
N ILE A 223 -24.39 -12.08 -2.15
CA ILE A 223 -23.93 -10.70 -1.87
C ILE A 223 -25.07 -9.68 -2.04
N LEU A 224 -26.02 -9.90 -2.94
CA LEU A 224 -27.18 -9.02 -3.07
C LEU A 224 -28.07 -9.04 -1.82
N GLU A 225 -28.14 -10.18 -1.12
CA GLU A 225 -28.88 -10.31 0.13
C GLU A 225 -28.05 -9.89 1.36
N HIS A 226 -26.74 -10.16 1.34
CA HIS A 226 -25.77 -9.87 2.40
C HIS A 226 -24.61 -8.99 1.89
N PRO A 227 -24.83 -7.68 1.65
CA PRO A 227 -23.89 -6.82 0.91
C PRO A 227 -22.55 -6.58 1.60
N PHE A 228 -22.43 -6.93 2.88
CA PHE A 228 -21.25 -6.69 3.69
C PHE A 228 -20.66 -7.96 4.32
N CYS A 229 -21.06 -9.14 3.82
CA CYS A 229 -20.39 -10.40 4.20
C CYS A 229 -18.94 -10.40 3.68
N VAL A 230 -17.99 -10.30 4.60
CA VAL A 230 -16.55 -10.14 4.30
C VAL A 230 -16.00 -11.33 3.53
N GLU A 231 -16.39 -12.54 3.91
CA GLU A 231 -15.98 -13.80 3.30
C GLU A 231 -16.48 -13.91 1.85
N ALA A 232 -17.77 -13.62 1.61
CA ALA A 232 -18.36 -13.67 0.28
C ALA A 232 -17.74 -12.64 -0.67
N LEU A 233 -17.60 -11.39 -0.21
CA LEU A 233 -16.95 -10.32 -0.97
C LEU A 233 -15.50 -10.68 -1.32
N PHE A 234 -14.76 -11.27 -0.38
CA PHE A 234 -13.39 -11.71 -0.62
C PHE A 234 -13.33 -12.81 -1.69
N VAL A 235 -14.13 -13.87 -1.56
CA VAL A 235 -14.15 -14.99 -2.52
C VAL A 235 -14.53 -14.51 -3.92
N LEU A 236 -15.59 -13.71 -4.06
CA LEU A 236 -15.97 -13.17 -5.35
C LEU A 236 -14.89 -12.24 -5.92
N SER A 237 -14.24 -11.44 -5.08
CA SER A 237 -13.14 -10.58 -5.53
C SER A 237 -11.97 -11.36 -6.10
N ASP A 238 -11.66 -12.53 -5.53
CA ASP A 238 -10.60 -13.39 -6.03
C ASP A 238 -10.99 -14.06 -7.37
N ILE A 239 -12.25 -14.49 -7.51
CA ILE A 239 -12.79 -14.99 -8.79
C ILE A 239 -12.72 -13.91 -9.88
N CYS A 240 -13.15 -12.69 -9.57
CA CYS A 240 -13.07 -11.55 -10.50
C CYS A 240 -11.62 -11.24 -10.88
N ARG A 241 -10.70 -11.29 -9.91
CA ARG A 241 -9.26 -11.07 -10.14
C ARG A 241 -8.67 -12.11 -11.09
N GLN A 242 -8.96 -13.39 -10.89
CA GLN A 242 -8.50 -14.49 -11.75
C GLN A 242 -9.10 -14.39 -13.17
N SER A 243 -10.33 -13.88 -13.27
CA SER A 243 -11.03 -13.62 -14.53
C SER A 243 -10.58 -12.34 -15.26
N GLY A 244 -9.61 -11.60 -14.72
CA GLY A 244 -9.10 -10.33 -15.28
C GLY A 244 -9.96 -9.09 -15.03
N GLN A 245 -11.07 -9.22 -14.30
CA GLN A 245 -11.97 -8.13 -13.91
C GLN A 245 -11.42 -7.38 -12.68
N HIS A 246 -10.27 -6.75 -12.83
CA HIS A 246 -9.53 -6.14 -11.71
C HIS A 246 -10.23 -4.94 -11.06
N GLN A 247 -11.06 -4.22 -11.82
CA GLN A 247 -11.81 -3.07 -11.30
C GLN A 247 -12.91 -3.54 -10.34
N ASP A 248 -13.69 -4.55 -10.75
CA ASP A 248 -14.78 -5.10 -9.94
C ASP A 248 -14.22 -5.81 -8.71
N ALA A 249 -13.15 -6.59 -8.86
CA ALA A 249 -12.42 -7.18 -7.75
C ALA A 249 -11.99 -6.12 -6.71
N PHE A 250 -11.50 -4.97 -7.16
CA PHE A 250 -11.12 -3.89 -6.25
C PHE A 250 -12.33 -3.25 -5.55
N GLN A 251 -13.47 -3.09 -6.22
CA GLN A 251 -14.68 -2.54 -5.59
C GLN A 251 -15.25 -3.49 -4.53
N LEU A 252 -15.23 -4.80 -4.80
CA LEU A 252 -15.61 -5.82 -3.81
C LEU A 252 -14.68 -5.78 -2.59
N LEU A 253 -13.36 -5.73 -2.80
CA LEU A 253 -12.39 -5.58 -1.70
C LEU A 253 -12.55 -4.26 -0.94
N ARG A 254 -12.86 -3.15 -1.63
CA ARG A 254 -13.13 -1.86 -0.97
C ARG A 254 -14.37 -1.94 -0.09
N THR A 255 -15.42 -2.61 -0.55
CA THR A 255 -16.66 -2.82 0.21
C THR A 255 -16.39 -3.70 1.44
N ALA A 256 -15.60 -4.76 1.28
CA ALA A 256 -15.19 -5.63 2.39
C ALA A 256 -14.32 -4.88 3.41
N ALA A 257 -13.37 -4.07 2.95
CA ALA A 257 -12.50 -3.26 3.81
C ALA A 257 -13.31 -2.22 4.61
N TYR A 258 -14.32 -1.61 3.99
CA TYR A 258 -15.27 -0.73 4.68
C TYR A 258 -16.02 -1.48 5.80
N ALA A 259 -16.42 -2.72 5.53
CA ALA A 259 -17.14 -3.53 6.51
C ALA A 259 -16.27 -3.89 7.71
N VAL A 260 -15.04 -4.33 7.46
CA VAL A 260 -14.01 -4.58 8.48
C VAL A 260 -13.75 -3.30 9.31
N GLU A 261 -13.62 -2.15 8.66
CA GLU A 261 -13.37 -0.88 9.33
C GLU A 261 -14.51 -0.46 10.28
N CYS A 262 -15.76 -0.70 9.88
CA CYS A 262 -16.93 -0.42 10.71
C CYS A 262 -17.03 -1.29 11.97
N SER A 263 -16.34 -2.44 11.96
CA SER A 263 -16.25 -3.39 13.08
C SER A 263 -15.15 -3.08 14.09
N PHE A 264 -14.30 -2.07 13.83
CA PHE A 264 -13.25 -1.67 14.76
C PHE A 264 -13.82 -1.09 16.06
N HIS A 265 -13.14 -1.40 17.16
CA HIS A 265 -13.51 -0.90 18.48
C HIS A 265 -13.29 0.62 18.57
N GLY A 266 -14.07 1.33 19.40
CA GLY A 266 -13.97 2.80 19.50
C GLY A 266 -12.61 3.33 20.00
N SER A 267 -11.84 2.52 20.71
CA SER A 267 -10.47 2.85 21.15
C SER A 267 -9.37 2.43 20.17
N PHE A 268 -9.72 1.69 19.10
CA PHE A 268 -8.79 1.32 18.05
C PHE A 268 -8.40 2.57 17.27
N SER A 269 -7.10 2.82 17.16
CA SER A 269 -6.62 3.97 16.41
C SER A 269 -5.19 3.76 15.89
N PRO A 270 -4.97 3.79 14.56
CA PRO A 270 -3.63 3.78 13.99
C PRO A 270 -2.88 5.11 14.15
N PHE A 271 -3.61 6.17 14.52
CA PHE A 271 -3.08 7.54 14.60
C PHE A 271 -2.75 7.97 16.04
N ALA A 272 -3.21 7.20 17.03
CA ALA A 272 -2.88 7.41 18.42
C ALA A 272 -1.88 6.35 18.87
N GLU A 273 -0.83 6.79 19.56
CA GLU A 273 0.15 5.89 20.15
C GLU A 273 -0.22 5.56 21.60
N ALA A 274 0.27 4.42 22.08
CA ALA A 274 0.24 4.01 23.47
C ALA A 274 1.62 3.55 23.89
N SER A 275 1.96 3.86 25.14
CA SER A 275 3.14 3.32 25.81
C SER A 275 2.86 1.87 26.19
N ILE A 276 3.63 0.95 25.61
CA ILE A 276 3.62 -0.48 25.93
C ILE A 276 4.85 -0.79 26.76
N ALA A 277 4.66 -1.45 27.90
CA ALA A 277 5.77 -1.90 28.74
C ALA A 277 6.42 -3.14 28.13
N VAL A 278 7.71 -3.04 27.79
CA VAL A 278 8.50 -4.14 27.21
C VAL A 278 9.69 -4.44 28.11
N GLN A 279 9.96 -5.73 28.34
CA GLN A 279 11.15 -6.15 29.09
C GLN A 279 12.38 -6.16 28.16
N ARG A 280 13.40 -5.37 28.53
CA ARG A 280 14.70 -5.26 27.85
C ARG A 280 15.81 -5.57 28.83
N ASP A 281 16.57 -6.64 28.60
CA ASP A 281 17.72 -7.02 29.46
C ASP A 281 17.38 -7.08 30.96
N GLY A 282 16.16 -7.51 31.31
CA GLY A 282 15.66 -7.54 32.69
C GLY A 282 15.23 -6.18 33.27
N ARG A 283 15.12 -5.14 32.45
CA ARG A 283 14.58 -3.81 32.78
C ARG A 283 13.30 -3.54 31.99
N GLU A 284 12.34 -2.89 32.62
CA GLU A 284 11.13 -2.42 31.95
C GLU A 284 11.43 -1.16 31.14
N VAL A 285 11.12 -1.19 29.84
CA VAL A 285 11.26 -0.07 28.91
C VAL A 285 9.91 0.17 28.25
N SER A 286 9.44 1.40 28.33
CA SER A 286 8.24 1.82 27.60
C SER A 286 8.57 2.05 26.13
N VAL A 287 7.77 1.46 25.24
CA VAL A 287 7.85 1.63 23.79
C VAL A 287 6.55 2.25 23.30
N SER A 288 6.66 3.27 22.44
CA SER A 288 5.49 3.85 21.78
C SER A 288 5.03 2.96 20.61
N TRP A 289 3.75 2.61 20.57
CA TRP A 289 3.15 1.78 19.52
C TRP A 289 1.73 2.24 19.15
N PRO A 290 1.28 2.14 17.89
CA PRO A 290 -0.09 2.45 17.52
C PRO A 290 -1.12 1.58 18.25
N ARG A 291 -2.28 2.13 18.61
CA ARG A 291 -3.36 1.40 19.33
C ARG A 291 -4.14 0.48 18.39
N VAL A 292 -3.47 -0.54 17.84
CA VAL A 292 -4.03 -1.43 16.82
C VAL A 292 -3.71 -2.92 17.03
N ARG A 293 -2.97 -3.28 18.09
CA ARG A 293 -2.46 -4.65 18.27
C ARG A 293 -3.59 -5.67 18.35
N LEU A 294 -3.49 -6.74 17.57
CA LEU A 294 -4.41 -7.85 17.59
C LEU A 294 -3.83 -9.04 18.35
N HIS A 295 -4.68 -9.71 19.12
CA HIS A 295 -4.43 -11.06 19.58
C HIS A 295 -4.76 -12.02 18.44
N LEU A 296 -3.74 -12.73 17.96
CA LEU A 296 -3.89 -13.73 16.91
C LEU A 296 -4.20 -15.10 17.54
N ASP A 297 -5.33 -15.68 17.15
CA ASP A 297 -5.69 -17.05 17.53
C ASP A 297 -5.29 -18.01 16.40
N ASP A 298 -3.99 -18.31 16.34
CA ASP A 298 -3.38 -19.07 15.24
C ASP A 298 -3.75 -20.58 15.27
N GLU A 299 -4.29 -21.08 16.38
CA GLU A 299 -4.67 -22.50 16.52
C GLU A 299 -6.03 -22.79 15.87
N GLU A 300 -6.89 -21.78 15.76
CA GLU A 300 -8.24 -21.92 15.24
C GLU A 300 -8.36 -21.35 13.81
N ALA A 301 -8.40 -22.22 12.80
CA ALA A 301 -8.60 -21.80 11.41
C ALA A 301 -9.95 -21.10 11.17
N SER A 302 -10.96 -21.40 11.99
CA SER A 302 -12.28 -20.76 11.97
C SER A 302 -12.31 -19.36 12.59
N TRP A 303 -11.21 -18.91 13.20
CA TRP A 303 -11.14 -17.61 13.87
C TRP A 303 -11.56 -16.47 12.92
N PRO A 304 -12.57 -15.64 13.28
CA PRO A 304 -13.09 -14.60 12.40
C PRO A 304 -12.08 -13.52 12.00
N GLY A 305 -11.01 -13.33 12.80
CA GLY A 305 -9.97 -12.37 12.46
C GLY A 305 -9.22 -12.69 11.16
N TRP A 306 -9.24 -13.94 10.71
CA TRP A 306 -8.61 -14.32 9.46
C TRP A 306 -9.26 -13.66 8.23
N SER A 307 -10.59 -13.47 8.21
CA SER A 307 -11.24 -12.81 7.07
C SER A 307 -10.88 -11.34 6.97
N TRP A 308 -10.67 -10.68 8.12
CA TRP A 308 -10.22 -9.29 8.18
C TRP A 308 -8.79 -9.15 7.67
N LEU A 309 -7.89 -10.04 8.13
CA LEU A 309 -6.50 -10.07 7.69
C LEU A 309 -6.40 -10.37 6.19
N ALA A 310 -7.21 -11.29 5.67
CA ALA A 310 -7.27 -11.62 4.25
C ALA A 310 -7.70 -10.43 3.39
N VAL A 311 -8.76 -9.73 3.79
CA VAL A 311 -9.26 -8.56 3.06
C VAL A 311 -8.25 -7.42 3.10
N LEU A 312 -7.67 -7.11 4.25
CA LEU A 312 -6.65 -6.05 4.36
C LEU A 312 -5.40 -6.38 3.53
N TRP A 313 -4.97 -7.63 3.52
CA TRP A 313 -3.84 -8.10 2.69
C TRP A 313 -4.15 -7.98 1.19
N ALA A 314 -5.30 -8.49 0.73
CA ALA A 314 -5.69 -8.42 -0.67
C ALA A 314 -5.96 -6.97 -1.12
N TYR A 315 -6.52 -6.13 -0.24
CA TYR A 315 -6.72 -4.71 -0.48
C TYR A 315 -5.38 -3.97 -0.64
N MET A 316 -4.41 -4.20 0.26
CA MET A 316 -3.04 -3.68 0.16
C MET A 316 -2.40 -4.03 -1.19
N LEU A 317 -2.46 -5.30 -1.60
CA LEU A 317 -1.88 -5.72 -2.88
C LEU A 317 -2.59 -5.10 -4.08
N SER A 318 -3.91 -4.99 -4.03
CA SER A 318 -4.70 -4.38 -5.10
C SER A 318 -4.35 -2.90 -5.28
N LEU A 319 -4.23 -2.15 -4.18
CA LEU A 319 -3.76 -0.75 -4.17
C LEU A 319 -2.37 -0.60 -4.80
N ALA A 320 -1.41 -1.46 -4.42
CA ALA A 320 -0.05 -1.42 -4.95
C ALA A 320 -0.01 -1.61 -6.48
N THR A 321 -0.96 -2.37 -7.02
CA THR A 321 -1.04 -2.66 -8.46
C THR A 321 -1.83 -1.66 -9.27
N GLN A 322 -2.70 -0.88 -8.62
CA GLN A 322 -3.26 0.33 -9.20
C GLN A 322 -2.28 1.51 -9.20
N GLY A 323 -1.03 1.29 -8.79
CA GLY A 323 -0.02 2.34 -8.73
C GLY A 323 -0.23 3.30 -7.57
N LEU A 324 -0.80 2.82 -6.45
CA LEU A 324 -0.96 3.57 -5.20
C LEU A 324 -0.02 3.03 -4.11
N PRO A 325 1.31 3.09 -4.32
CA PRO A 325 2.27 2.48 -3.40
C PRO A 325 2.28 3.15 -2.03
N ARG A 326 1.94 4.44 -1.92
CA ARG A 326 1.94 5.13 -0.62
C ARG A 326 0.77 4.71 0.24
N THR A 327 -0.43 4.61 -0.32
CA THR A 327 -1.61 4.10 0.39
C THR A 327 -1.42 2.64 0.77
N ALA A 328 -0.92 1.82 -0.17
CA ALA A 328 -0.58 0.43 0.11
C ALA A 328 0.45 0.30 1.24
N LEU A 329 1.44 1.20 1.31
CA LEU A 329 2.43 1.23 2.38
C LEU A 329 1.79 1.49 3.75
N GLU A 330 0.85 2.43 3.87
CA GLU A 330 0.18 2.68 5.16
C GLU A 330 -0.69 1.48 5.59
N VAL A 331 -1.35 0.79 4.65
CA VAL A 331 -2.08 -0.45 4.95
C VAL A 331 -1.12 -1.57 5.36
N CYS A 332 0.05 -1.67 4.74
CA CYS A 332 1.10 -2.62 5.13
C CYS A 332 1.62 -2.35 6.55
N LYS A 333 1.85 -1.07 6.90
CA LYS A 333 2.22 -0.65 8.26
C LYS A 333 1.13 -0.99 9.27
N LEU A 334 -0.14 -0.80 8.91
CA LEU A 334 -1.27 -1.18 9.75
C LEU A 334 -1.28 -2.67 10.05
N LEU A 335 -1.17 -3.52 9.01
CA LEU A 335 -1.08 -4.97 9.16
C LEU A 335 0.07 -5.39 10.08
N LEU A 336 1.27 -4.84 9.86
CA LEU A 336 2.43 -5.12 10.72
C LEU A 336 2.22 -4.66 12.17
N ALA A 337 1.65 -3.47 12.36
CA ALA A 337 1.36 -2.95 13.70
C ALA A 337 0.30 -3.79 14.43
N MET A 338 -0.59 -4.45 13.69
CA MET A 338 -1.63 -5.34 14.20
C MET A 338 -1.10 -6.73 14.56
N THR A 339 -0.25 -7.34 13.73
CA THR A 339 0.11 -8.77 13.86
C THR A 339 1.45 -9.02 14.55
N LEU A 340 2.39 -8.08 14.51
CA LEU A 340 3.71 -8.28 15.10
C LEU A 340 3.62 -8.55 16.62
N PRO A 341 4.42 -9.48 17.16
CA PRO A 341 5.63 -10.08 16.58
C PRO A 341 5.46 -11.23 15.58
N ARG A 342 4.23 -11.69 15.33
CA ARG A 342 3.95 -12.71 14.31
C ARG A 342 3.78 -12.02 12.95
N ASP A 343 4.13 -12.70 11.88
CA ASP A 343 3.94 -12.19 10.52
C ASP A 343 3.29 -13.27 9.62
N PRO A 344 2.07 -13.73 9.96
CA PRO A 344 1.39 -14.82 9.23
C PRO A 344 1.02 -14.43 7.79
N LEU A 345 1.07 -13.13 7.47
CA LEU A 345 0.76 -12.58 6.15
C LEU A 345 2.00 -12.28 5.32
N HIS A 346 3.20 -12.55 5.86
CA HIS A 346 4.49 -12.21 5.27
C HIS A 346 4.58 -10.73 4.83
N ALA A 347 3.95 -9.83 5.58
CA ALA A 347 3.84 -8.41 5.25
C ALA A 347 5.21 -7.72 5.23
N LEU A 348 6.19 -8.22 6.00
CA LEU A 348 7.56 -7.70 5.97
C LEU A 348 8.24 -7.88 4.60
N VAL A 349 7.86 -8.91 3.82
CA VAL A 349 8.35 -9.09 2.45
C VAL A 349 7.73 -8.06 1.51
N HIS A 350 6.57 -7.50 1.81
CA HIS A 350 5.96 -6.46 0.96
C HIS A 350 6.49 -5.06 1.26
N LEU A 351 6.87 -4.81 2.53
CA LEU A 351 7.19 -3.49 3.04
C LEU A 351 8.37 -2.81 2.32
N ASP A 352 9.47 -3.52 2.11
CA ASP A 352 10.68 -2.96 1.49
C ASP A 352 10.41 -2.44 0.07
N PHE A 353 9.70 -3.25 -0.73
CA PHE A 353 9.30 -2.89 -2.08
C PHE A 353 8.33 -1.69 -2.09
N LEU A 354 7.35 -1.67 -1.18
CA LEU A 354 6.40 -0.56 -1.07
C LEU A 354 7.09 0.75 -0.68
N CYS A 355 8.03 0.72 0.27
CA CYS A 355 8.83 1.89 0.63
C CYS A 355 9.67 2.41 -0.55
N LEU A 356 10.35 1.51 -1.28
CA LEU A 356 11.15 1.89 -2.45
C LEU A 356 10.29 2.51 -3.55
N ARG A 357 9.09 1.97 -3.80
CA ARG A 357 8.14 2.51 -4.80
C ARG A 357 7.49 3.81 -4.37
N ALA A 358 7.19 3.97 -3.09
CA ALA A 358 6.64 5.21 -2.53
C ALA A 358 7.72 6.31 -2.36
N GLN A 359 8.99 6.00 -2.63
CA GLN A 359 10.16 6.87 -2.41
C GLN A 359 10.37 7.27 -0.93
N GLU A 360 9.87 6.44 -0.01
CA GLU A 360 10.01 6.62 1.43
C GLU A 360 11.30 5.97 1.94
N TYR A 361 12.43 6.42 1.40
CA TYR A 361 13.74 5.83 1.66
C TYR A 361 14.16 6.00 3.13
N ALA A 362 13.90 7.17 3.72
CA ALA A 362 14.24 7.43 5.13
C ALA A 362 13.46 6.51 6.08
N LEU A 363 12.17 6.33 5.81
CA LEU A 363 11.32 5.41 6.57
C LEU A 363 11.83 3.97 6.47
N LEU A 364 12.22 3.51 5.29
CA LEU A 364 12.76 2.17 5.10
C LEU A 364 14.03 1.96 5.94
N VAL A 365 14.96 2.93 5.92
CA VAL A 365 16.18 2.87 6.73
C VAL A 365 15.84 2.83 8.23
N ASP A 366 14.92 3.67 8.68
CA ASP A 366 14.49 3.71 10.09
C ASP A 366 13.84 2.39 10.54
N ILE A 367 13.04 1.76 9.66
CA ILE A 367 12.44 0.44 9.93
C ILE A 367 13.51 -0.65 9.95
N ALA A 368 14.45 -0.60 9.01
CA ALA A 368 15.44 -1.66 8.83
C ALA A 368 16.53 -1.67 9.91
N GLU A 369 17.02 -0.48 10.29
CA GLU A 369 18.01 -0.28 11.35
C GLU A 369 17.42 -0.35 12.76
N GLY A 370 16.10 -0.47 12.84
CA GLY A 370 15.43 -1.20 13.89
C GLY A 370 14.56 -0.36 14.82
N PHE A 371 13.40 -0.93 15.10
CA PHE A 371 12.44 -0.42 16.05
C PHE A 371 12.20 -1.45 17.16
N ASP A 372 11.68 -0.96 18.28
CA ASP A 372 11.39 -1.79 19.44
C ASP A 372 10.05 -2.50 19.22
N LEU A 373 10.02 -3.82 19.42
CA LEU A 373 8.85 -4.65 19.18
C LEU A 373 8.09 -4.87 20.50
N PRO A 374 6.77 -4.61 20.55
CA PRO A 374 5.99 -4.97 21.71
C PRO A 374 5.77 -6.50 21.75
N CYS A 375 6.61 -7.20 22.54
CA CYS A 375 6.72 -8.65 22.86
C CYS A 375 7.23 -9.58 21.71
N SER A 376 7.92 -10.74 21.88
CA SER A 376 7.68 -11.91 22.76
C SER A 376 8.94 -12.69 23.28
N VAL A 377 10.18 -12.15 23.25
CA VAL A 377 11.33 -12.92 23.78
C VAL A 377 12.16 -12.10 24.77
N ALA A 378 12.41 -12.68 25.95
CA ALA A 378 13.33 -12.10 26.94
C ALA A 378 14.76 -12.11 26.38
N GLY A 379 15.37 -10.93 26.23
CA GLY A 379 16.80 -10.78 25.93
C GLY A 379 17.17 -10.34 24.51
N GLN A 380 16.21 -10.06 23.62
CA GLN A 380 16.47 -9.38 22.33
C GLN A 380 15.31 -8.46 21.96
N THR A 381 15.50 -7.16 22.07
CA THR A 381 14.40 -6.18 22.00
C THR A 381 14.45 -5.28 20.75
N ILE A 382 15.57 -5.27 20.00
CA ILE A 382 15.74 -4.45 18.80
C ILE A 382 15.69 -5.33 17.56
N LEU A 383 14.74 -5.05 16.68
CA LEU A 383 14.56 -5.78 15.43
C LEU A 383 15.40 -5.14 14.31
N ARG A 384 16.60 -5.67 14.05
CA ARG A 384 17.47 -5.25 12.92
C ARG A 384 17.14 -6.04 11.66
N LEU A 385 16.16 -5.56 10.89
CA LEU A 385 15.72 -6.25 9.67
C LEU A 385 16.79 -6.28 8.58
N ASP A 386 17.64 -5.25 8.51
CA ASP A 386 18.78 -5.20 7.59
C ASP A 386 19.82 -6.31 7.84
N CYS A 387 19.82 -6.87 9.05
CA CYS A 387 20.69 -7.97 9.44
C CYS A 387 19.96 -9.32 9.51
N ALA A 388 18.63 -9.31 9.63
CA ALA A 388 17.82 -10.51 9.72
C ALA A 388 17.30 -11.00 8.36
N MET A 389 17.02 -10.11 7.41
CA MET A 389 16.38 -10.46 6.15
C MET A 389 17.09 -9.88 4.92
N PRO A 390 17.27 -10.66 3.83
CA PRO A 390 18.02 -10.21 2.66
C PRO A 390 17.31 -9.08 1.90
N ASN A 391 15.98 -9.09 1.82
CA ASN A 391 15.22 -8.02 1.16
C ASN A 391 15.51 -6.66 1.81
N PHE A 392 15.44 -6.56 3.15
CA PHE A 392 15.76 -5.34 3.87
C PHE A 392 17.24 -4.95 3.76
N ALA A 393 18.17 -5.91 3.82
CA ALA A 393 19.60 -5.62 3.69
C ALA A 393 19.93 -4.90 2.37
N TYR A 394 19.47 -5.46 1.25
CA TYR A 394 19.69 -4.88 -0.07
C TYR A 394 18.84 -3.64 -0.32
N ALA A 395 17.59 -3.62 0.14
CA ALA A 395 16.70 -2.46 -0.01
C ALA A 395 17.20 -1.24 0.78
N THR A 396 17.75 -1.44 1.98
CA THR A 396 18.32 -0.37 2.81
C THR A 396 19.53 0.25 2.13
N ALA A 397 20.41 -0.59 1.56
CA ALA A 397 21.56 -0.10 0.80
C ALA A 397 21.13 0.76 -0.39
N LEU A 398 20.10 0.32 -1.14
CA LEU A 398 19.51 1.10 -2.24
C LEU A 398 18.89 2.42 -1.75
N ALA A 399 18.14 2.38 -0.66
CA ALA A 399 17.50 3.55 -0.08
C ALA A 399 18.53 4.62 0.33
N LEU A 400 19.59 4.21 1.02
CA LEU A 400 20.70 5.09 1.39
C LEU A 400 21.40 5.67 0.16
N HIS A 401 21.59 4.86 -0.89
CA HIS A 401 22.19 5.31 -2.14
C HIS A 401 21.31 6.36 -2.85
N PHE A 402 19.98 6.18 -2.86
CA PHE A 402 19.04 7.15 -3.43
C PHE A 402 18.93 8.44 -2.61
N LEU A 403 18.98 8.34 -1.27
CA LEU A 403 19.04 9.51 -0.38
C LEU A 403 20.29 10.34 -0.62
N LYS A 404 21.47 9.70 -0.69
CA LYS A 404 22.75 10.37 -1.01
C LYS A 404 22.72 11.08 -2.36
N SER A 405 22.08 10.47 -3.36
CA SER A 405 22.00 11.02 -4.72
C SER A 405 20.90 12.09 -4.90
N GLY A 406 20.15 12.43 -3.83
CA GLY A 406 19.06 13.41 -3.91
C GLY A 406 17.90 12.97 -4.81
N GLY A 407 17.67 11.66 -4.96
CA GLY A 407 16.63 11.10 -5.83
C GLY A 407 16.90 11.20 -7.34
N ARG A 408 18.07 11.70 -7.77
CA ARG A 408 18.53 11.71 -9.17
C ARG A 408 19.87 10.98 -9.27
N GLN A 409 20.07 10.14 -10.29
CA GLN A 409 21.28 9.32 -10.48
C GLN A 409 22.55 10.13 -10.84
N VAL A 410 22.91 11.18 -10.11
CA VAL A 410 24.03 12.06 -10.48
C VAL A 410 24.92 12.31 -9.27
N THR A 411 25.82 11.36 -8.98
CA THR A 411 27.08 11.68 -8.29
C THR A 411 28.22 11.62 -9.32
N ARG A 412 29.28 12.41 -9.12
CA ARG A 412 30.47 12.35 -9.97
C ARG A 412 31.20 11.04 -9.67
N ASP A 413 31.41 10.22 -10.70
CA ASP A 413 31.99 8.86 -10.61
C ASP A 413 33.31 8.78 -9.79
N THR A 414 34.11 9.85 -9.78
CA THR A 414 35.39 9.90 -9.05
C THR A 414 35.24 9.95 -7.53
N ASP A 415 34.20 10.61 -7.03
CA ASP A 415 33.98 10.81 -5.60
C ASP A 415 33.42 9.53 -4.96
N GLU A 416 32.69 8.73 -5.75
CA GLU A 416 32.12 7.46 -5.32
C GLU A 416 33.18 6.36 -5.16
N ALA A 417 34.08 6.22 -6.15
CA ALA A 417 35.19 5.26 -6.05
C ALA A 417 36.12 5.57 -4.86
N ALA A 418 36.37 6.86 -4.60
CA ALA A 418 37.12 7.30 -3.43
C ALA A 418 36.40 6.91 -2.13
N ALA A 419 35.10 7.17 -2.00
CA ALA A 419 34.33 6.79 -0.82
C ALA A 419 34.32 5.28 -0.58
N ILE A 420 34.20 4.46 -1.63
CA ILE A 420 34.27 2.98 -1.52
C ILE A 420 35.62 2.53 -0.97
N SER A 421 36.71 3.18 -1.39
CA SER A 421 38.06 2.82 -0.92
C SER A 421 38.29 3.13 0.57
N THR A 422 37.52 4.06 1.15
CA THR A 422 37.60 4.42 2.58
C THR A 422 36.91 3.43 3.51
N VAL A 423 36.07 2.54 2.99
CA VAL A 423 35.37 1.54 3.80
C VAL A 423 36.39 0.60 4.43
N SER A 424 36.34 0.51 5.76
CA SER A 424 37.19 -0.35 6.58
C SER A 424 36.49 -1.65 6.97
N VAL A 425 37.25 -2.62 7.47
CA VAL A 425 36.69 -3.88 7.98
C VAL A 425 35.88 -3.64 9.24
N GLU A 426 36.30 -2.72 10.11
CA GLU A 426 35.58 -2.33 11.32
C GLU A 426 34.17 -1.81 10.99
N ASP A 427 34.03 -1.00 9.93
CA ASP A 427 32.71 -0.53 9.46
C ASP A 427 31.78 -1.69 9.08
N LEU A 428 32.33 -2.79 8.54
CA LEU A 428 31.55 -3.96 8.15
C LEU A 428 31.22 -4.87 9.33
N THR A 429 32.15 -5.03 10.28
CA THR A 429 32.08 -5.99 11.40
C THR A 429 31.46 -5.42 12.67
N GLN A 430 31.24 -4.10 12.76
CA GLN A 430 30.53 -3.44 13.85
C GLN A 430 29.23 -4.18 14.24
N PRO A 431 28.88 -4.24 15.53
CA PRO A 431 27.81 -5.10 16.03
C PRO A 431 26.47 -4.77 15.39
N CYS A 432 26.10 -5.59 14.40
CA CYS A 432 24.87 -5.59 13.62
C CYS A 432 23.59 -5.65 14.46
N TRP A 433 23.70 -6.05 15.74
CA TRP A 433 22.58 -6.39 16.62
C TRP A 433 22.31 -5.34 17.71
N SER A 434 23.04 -4.22 17.69
CA SER A 434 22.82 -3.09 18.58
C SER A 434 22.22 -1.91 17.81
N ARG A 435 21.31 -1.15 18.45
CA ARG A 435 20.88 0.15 17.91
C ARG A 435 22.10 1.06 17.97
N GLN A 436 22.66 1.36 16.81
CA GLN A 436 23.71 2.37 16.72
C GLN A 436 23.07 3.74 16.96
N GLU A 437 23.71 4.58 17.78
CA GLU A 437 23.42 6.01 17.73
C GLU A 437 23.65 6.45 16.29
N ARG A 438 22.68 7.15 15.68
CA ARG A 438 22.73 7.56 14.27
C ARG A 438 24.06 8.25 14.00
N SER A 439 25.00 7.52 13.42
CA SER A 439 26.26 8.11 12.94
C SER A 439 25.89 9.12 11.85
N GLU A 440 26.50 10.30 11.88
CA GLU A 440 26.26 11.34 10.87
C GLU A 440 26.35 10.70 9.47
N ASP A 441 25.45 11.12 8.56
CA ASP A 441 25.32 10.59 7.18
C ASP A 441 26.62 10.75 6.37
N GLY A 442 27.60 9.90 6.66
CA GLY A 442 28.90 9.90 6.03
C GLY A 442 28.78 9.42 4.58
N PRO A 443 29.67 9.88 3.68
CA PRO A 443 29.63 9.50 2.27
C PRO A 443 29.81 7.99 2.04
N SER A 444 30.36 7.26 3.02
CA SER A 444 30.60 5.81 2.99
C SER A 444 29.38 4.96 3.36
N ARG A 445 28.37 5.50 4.07
CA ARG A 445 27.23 4.75 4.63
C ARG A 445 26.50 3.81 3.65
N PRO A 446 26.10 4.24 2.43
CA PRO A 446 25.45 3.33 1.47
C PRO A 446 26.36 2.18 1.03
N HIS A 447 27.66 2.45 0.90
CA HIS A 447 28.66 1.45 0.49
C HIS A 447 28.87 0.40 1.58
N VAL A 448 28.94 0.82 2.85
CA VAL A 448 29.00 -0.06 4.03
C VAL A 448 27.76 -0.95 4.08
N ALA A 449 26.55 -0.38 3.92
CA ALA A 449 25.31 -1.14 3.95
C ALA A 449 25.25 -2.20 2.84
N LEU A 450 25.64 -1.86 1.61
CA LEU A 450 25.65 -2.80 0.49
C LEU A 450 26.68 -3.93 0.69
N MET A 451 27.90 -3.58 1.11
CA MET A 451 28.95 -4.57 1.39
C MET A 451 28.55 -5.51 2.52
N ARG A 452 27.90 -4.98 3.57
CA ARG A 452 27.38 -5.79 4.67
C ARG A 452 26.25 -6.72 4.20
N ALA A 453 25.34 -6.23 3.36
CA ALA A 453 24.30 -7.05 2.74
C ALA A 453 24.89 -8.20 1.91
N MET A 454 25.91 -7.92 1.09
CA MET A 454 26.65 -8.93 0.32
C MET A 454 27.40 -9.94 1.20
N LEU A 455 27.87 -9.51 2.37
CA LEU A 455 28.62 -10.36 3.30
C LEU A 455 27.69 -11.29 4.10
N LEU A 456 26.52 -10.79 4.51
CA LEU A 456 25.47 -11.52 5.23
C LEU A 456 24.68 -12.45 4.29
N PHE A 457 24.33 -11.97 3.10
CA PHE A 457 23.47 -12.65 2.14
C PHE A 457 24.12 -12.76 0.74
N PRO A 458 25.30 -13.39 0.62
CA PRO A 458 26.05 -13.44 -0.64
C PRO A 458 25.29 -14.13 -1.79
N ARG A 459 24.32 -15.00 -1.46
CA ARG A 459 23.50 -15.74 -2.42
C ARG A 459 22.60 -14.85 -3.28
N THR A 460 22.28 -13.63 -2.83
CA THR A 460 21.34 -12.74 -3.52
C THR A 460 21.96 -12.06 -4.75
N LEU A 461 23.28 -11.86 -4.78
CA LEU A 461 23.96 -11.14 -5.87
C LEU A 461 23.78 -11.82 -7.24
N ARG A 462 23.97 -13.15 -7.31
CA ARG A 462 23.87 -13.88 -8.58
C ARG A 462 22.45 -13.83 -9.19
N PRO A 463 21.37 -14.08 -8.43
CA PRO A 463 20.00 -13.86 -8.90
C PRO A 463 19.74 -12.44 -9.40
N ILE A 464 20.25 -11.39 -8.74
CA ILE A 464 20.12 -10.01 -9.23
C ILE A 464 20.75 -9.88 -10.63
N LEU A 465 21.98 -10.36 -10.82
CA LEU A 465 22.68 -10.28 -12.10
C LEU A 465 21.96 -11.07 -13.21
N GLN A 466 21.41 -12.24 -12.87
CA GLN A 466 20.62 -13.06 -13.80
C GLN A 466 19.32 -12.37 -14.22
N ALA A 467 18.57 -11.81 -13.26
CA ALA A 467 17.35 -11.06 -13.54
C ALA A 467 17.60 -9.80 -14.41
N LEU A 468 18.81 -9.23 -14.32
CA LEU A 468 19.23 -8.12 -15.15
C LEU A 468 19.82 -8.55 -16.51
N SER A 469 20.00 -9.85 -16.76
CA SER A 469 20.63 -10.40 -17.97
C SER A 469 22.03 -9.81 -18.24
N VAL A 470 22.80 -9.54 -17.18
CA VAL A 470 24.16 -8.97 -17.28
C VAL A 470 25.14 -10.04 -17.76
N SER A 471 26.01 -9.67 -18.70
CA SER A 471 27.11 -10.54 -19.13
C SER A 471 28.12 -10.72 -17.98
N LEU A 472 28.25 -11.95 -17.48
CA LEU A 472 29.12 -12.24 -16.34
C LEU A 472 30.62 -12.22 -16.70
N GLY A 473 30.95 -12.32 -17.99
CA GLY A 473 32.32 -12.40 -18.48
C GLY A 473 33.07 -11.07 -18.53
N ALA A 474 32.39 -9.94 -18.32
CA ALA A 474 32.97 -8.61 -18.41
C ALA A 474 32.67 -7.76 -17.16
N ALA A 475 33.58 -6.83 -16.85
CA ALA A 475 33.33 -5.78 -15.88
C ALA A 475 32.46 -4.67 -16.51
N PRO A 476 31.56 -4.03 -15.73
CA PRO A 476 30.81 -2.89 -16.22
C PRO A 476 31.73 -1.69 -16.50
N GLY A 477 31.40 -0.91 -17.54
CA GLY A 477 32.17 0.25 -17.97
C GLY A 477 32.33 1.29 -16.85
N GLY A 478 33.55 1.79 -16.67
CA GLY A 478 33.89 2.81 -15.66
C GLY A 478 34.03 2.27 -14.23
N SER A 479 33.99 0.95 -14.02
CA SER A 479 34.25 0.38 -12.69
C SER A 479 35.72 0.54 -12.28
N PRO A 480 36.04 0.81 -11.00
CA PRO A 480 37.41 0.86 -10.51
C PRO A 480 38.12 -0.51 -10.51
N TYR A 481 37.40 -1.61 -10.71
CA TYR A 481 37.94 -2.96 -10.74
C TYR A 481 37.81 -3.58 -12.13
N SER A 482 38.89 -4.22 -12.60
CA SER A 482 38.97 -4.87 -13.92
C SER A 482 38.51 -6.32 -13.94
N ALA A 483 38.34 -6.95 -12.77
CA ALA A 483 37.88 -8.33 -12.66
C ALA A 483 36.42 -8.45 -13.12
N SER A 484 36.07 -9.59 -13.72
CA SER A 484 34.70 -9.84 -14.18
C SER A 484 33.77 -10.30 -13.06
N TRP A 485 32.46 -10.21 -13.28
CA TRP A 485 31.47 -10.77 -12.36
C TRP A 485 31.70 -12.25 -12.08
N GLN A 486 32.05 -13.03 -13.12
CA GLN A 486 32.35 -14.45 -12.95
C GLN A 486 33.53 -14.68 -12.00
N GLN A 487 34.60 -13.89 -12.14
CA GLN A 487 35.76 -13.99 -11.24
C GLN A 487 35.38 -13.66 -9.79
N PHE A 488 34.49 -12.69 -9.55
CA PHE A 488 34.00 -12.41 -8.20
C PHE A 488 33.12 -13.54 -7.65
N LEU A 489 32.24 -14.11 -8.46
CA LEU A 489 31.35 -15.21 -8.06
C LEU A 489 32.10 -16.51 -7.74
N GLU A 490 33.34 -16.67 -8.19
CA GLU A 490 34.22 -17.80 -7.88
C GLU A 490 35.05 -17.59 -6.60
N LYS A 491 35.04 -16.38 -6.03
CA LYS A 491 35.83 -15.97 -4.86
C LYS A 491 34.97 -15.71 -3.62
N SER A 492 35.61 -15.66 -2.45
CA SER A 492 34.95 -15.25 -1.20
C SER A 492 34.47 -13.78 -1.26
N PRO A 493 33.28 -13.42 -0.74
CA PRO A 493 32.31 -14.27 -0.02
C PRO A 493 31.21 -14.90 -0.92
N PHE A 494 31.28 -14.71 -2.24
CA PHE A 494 30.21 -15.07 -3.19
C PHE A 494 30.26 -16.53 -3.67
N ALA A 495 31.41 -17.18 -3.53
CA ALA A 495 31.58 -18.55 -3.96
C ALA A 495 30.75 -19.50 -3.08
N PRO A 496 29.96 -20.42 -3.66
CA PRO A 496 29.04 -21.27 -2.90
C PRO A 496 29.69 -22.05 -1.76
N HIS A 497 30.93 -22.49 -1.94
CA HIS A 497 31.70 -23.24 -0.95
C HIS A 497 32.20 -22.40 0.24
N THR A 498 32.11 -21.06 0.14
CA THR A 498 32.50 -20.11 1.21
C THR A 498 31.31 -19.60 2.01
N HIS A 499 30.09 -20.05 1.69
CA HIS A 499 28.87 -19.61 2.36
C HIS A 499 28.77 -20.22 3.75
N ILE A 500 28.63 -19.36 4.76
CA ILE A 500 28.27 -19.78 6.12
C ILE A 500 26.74 -19.79 6.20
N VAL A 501 26.19 -20.92 6.67
CA VAL A 501 24.76 -21.20 6.64
C VAL A 501 24.15 -20.82 7.99
N HIS A 502 23.27 -19.83 7.99
CA HIS A 502 22.41 -19.52 9.14
C HIS A 502 21.28 -20.56 9.27
N GLN A 503 20.69 -20.75 10.45
CA GLN A 503 19.58 -21.69 10.67
C GLN A 503 18.37 -21.47 9.74
N HIS A 504 18.16 -20.24 9.28
CA HIS A 504 17.08 -19.85 8.36
C HIS A 504 17.52 -19.73 6.89
N SER A 505 18.62 -20.37 6.47
CA SER A 505 19.17 -20.19 5.12
C SER A 505 18.21 -20.49 3.97
N ARG A 506 17.27 -21.43 4.16
CA ARG A 506 16.24 -21.75 3.16
C ARG A 506 15.31 -20.55 2.95
N ILE A 507 14.83 -19.96 4.05
CA ILE A 507 13.96 -18.78 4.04
C ILE A 507 14.70 -17.59 3.45
N HIS A 508 15.97 -17.37 3.82
CA HIS A 508 16.78 -16.32 3.22
C HIS A 508 16.91 -16.48 1.70
N GLY A 509 16.98 -17.72 1.19
CA GLY A 509 16.96 -18.01 -0.25
C GLY A 509 15.66 -17.55 -0.90
N LEU A 510 14.52 -17.98 -0.37
CA LEU A 510 13.19 -17.64 -0.90
C LEU A 510 12.91 -16.13 -0.84
N VAL A 511 13.24 -15.47 0.28
CA VAL A 511 13.08 -14.01 0.43
C VAL A 511 14.00 -13.26 -0.53
N SER A 512 15.21 -13.78 -0.80
CA SER A 512 16.11 -13.22 -1.81
C SER A 512 15.52 -13.30 -3.21
N GLU A 513 14.94 -14.43 -3.59
CA GLU A 513 14.27 -14.61 -4.88
C GLU A 513 13.07 -13.66 -5.00
N ALA A 514 12.20 -13.61 -3.99
CA ALA A 514 11.06 -12.70 -3.92
C ALA A 514 11.46 -11.21 -4.00
N PHE A 515 12.59 -10.84 -3.39
CA PHE A 515 13.17 -9.50 -3.54
C PHE A 515 13.64 -9.25 -4.97
N VAL A 516 14.40 -10.18 -5.55
CA VAL A 516 14.94 -10.06 -6.92
C VAL A 516 13.80 -9.89 -7.94
N HIS A 517 12.73 -10.66 -7.85
CA HIS A 517 11.58 -10.57 -8.75
C HIS A 517 10.98 -9.15 -8.82
N ARG A 518 10.95 -8.42 -7.70
CA ARG A 518 10.32 -7.09 -7.62
C ARG A 518 11.31 -5.93 -7.74
N CYS A 519 12.52 -6.10 -7.22
CA CYS A 519 13.47 -5.02 -7.01
C CYS A 519 14.69 -5.08 -7.94
N ALA A 520 14.95 -6.18 -8.66
CA ALA A 520 16.13 -6.29 -9.52
C ALA A 520 16.22 -5.15 -10.55
N ALA A 521 15.09 -4.73 -11.12
CA ALA A 521 15.03 -3.64 -12.09
C ALA A 521 15.60 -2.31 -11.56
N LEU A 522 15.59 -2.07 -10.23
CA LEU A 522 16.16 -0.88 -9.61
C LEU A 522 17.69 -0.83 -9.72
N PHE A 523 18.33 -1.99 -9.92
CA PHE A 523 19.77 -2.11 -10.15
C PHE A 523 20.17 -1.96 -11.63
N ARG A 524 19.23 -1.85 -12.57
CA ARG A 524 19.53 -1.85 -14.02
C ARG A 524 20.33 -0.63 -14.50
N GLY A 525 20.25 0.50 -13.79
CA GLY A 525 20.97 1.72 -14.18
C GLY A 525 22.49 1.50 -14.24
N GLU A 526 23.16 2.07 -15.24
CA GLU A 526 24.60 1.88 -15.46
C GLU A 526 25.44 2.30 -14.23
N GLY A 527 25.03 3.39 -13.55
CA GLY A 527 25.63 3.81 -12.28
C GLY A 527 25.42 2.81 -11.15
N THR A 528 24.20 2.26 -11.00
CA THR A 528 23.90 1.28 -9.94
C THR A 528 24.61 -0.06 -10.16
N LEU A 529 24.73 -0.53 -11.41
CA LEU A 529 25.52 -1.72 -11.76
C LEU A 529 27.01 -1.51 -11.47
N ARG A 530 27.55 -0.34 -11.81
CA ARG A 530 28.94 0.03 -11.51
C ARG A 530 29.19 0.08 -10.01
N TRP A 531 28.28 0.68 -9.25
CA TRP A 531 28.31 0.74 -7.79
C TRP A 531 28.27 -0.66 -7.16
N LEU A 532 27.37 -1.53 -7.64
CA LEU A 532 27.28 -2.92 -7.22
C LEU A 532 28.60 -3.66 -7.46
N HIS A 533 29.19 -3.49 -8.64
CA HIS A 533 30.48 -4.10 -9.00
C HIS A 533 31.64 -3.56 -8.16
N ALA A 534 31.66 -2.25 -7.93
CA ALA A 534 32.69 -1.60 -7.13
C ALA A 534 32.66 -2.07 -5.67
N CYS A 535 31.47 -2.22 -5.08
CA CYS A 535 31.32 -2.74 -3.74
C CYS A 535 31.70 -4.24 -3.67
N ALA A 536 31.29 -5.05 -4.64
CA ALA A 536 31.67 -6.46 -4.72
C ALA A 536 33.19 -6.63 -4.83
N GLY A 537 33.86 -5.87 -5.72
CA GLY A 537 35.30 -5.95 -5.91
C GLY A 537 36.10 -5.55 -4.68
N ARG A 538 35.71 -4.45 -4.01
CA ARG A 538 36.33 -4.02 -2.76
C ARG A 538 36.12 -5.04 -1.64
N LEU A 539 34.93 -5.63 -1.53
CA LEU A 539 34.65 -6.68 -0.53
C LEU A 539 35.49 -7.95 -0.78
N THR A 540 35.57 -8.41 -2.03
CA THR A 540 36.41 -9.56 -2.40
C THR A 540 37.88 -9.30 -2.08
N GLN A 541 38.41 -8.11 -2.36
CA GLN A 541 39.78 -7.75 -1.98
C GLN A 541 40.01 -7.80 -0.45
N MET A 542 39.03 -7.36 0.34
CA MET A 542 39.12 -7.46 1.81
C MET A 542 39.10 -8.92 2.28
N CYS A 543 38.24 -9.75 1.69
CA CYS A 543 38.14 -11.18 2.03
C CYS A 543 39.38 -12.00 1.60
N GLU A 544 40.07 -11.61 0.53
CA GLU A 544 41.31 -12.27 0.07
C GLU A 544 42.57 -11.77 0.79
N SER A 545 42.47 -10.65 1.51
CA SER A 545 43.60 -10.09 2.25
C SER A 545 43.90 -10.92 3.49
N SER A 546 45.13 -11.42 3.61
CA SER A 546 45.60 -12.19 4.78
C SER A 546 45.54 -11.40 6.10
N LEU A 547 45.43 -10.07 6.02
CA LEU A 547 45.26 -9.18 7.17
C LEU A 547 43.85 -9.26 7.77
N PHE A 548 42.81 -9.42 6.95
CA PHE A 548 41.41 -9.24 7.34
C PHE A 548 40.56 -10.50 7.22
N GLU A 549 41.01 -11.49 6.43
CA GLU A 549 40.27 -12.73 6.15
C GLU A 549 39.75 -13.40 7.42
N LYS A 550 40.61 -13.53 8.45
CA LYS A 550 40.25 -14.17 9.73
C LYS A 550 39.18 -13.41 10.50
N GLU A 551 39.27 -12.09 10.53
CA GLU A 551 38.33 -11.22 11.23
C GLU A 551 36.95 -11.28 10.56
N LEU A 552 36.90 -11.16 9.23
CA LEU A 552 35.67 -11.26 8.45
C LEU A 552 35.03 -12.66 8.55
N LEU A 553 35.83 -13.72 8.52
CA LEU A 553 35.34 -15.08 8.75
C LEU A 553 34.75 -15.24 10.14
N GLN A 554 35.40 -14.69 11.17
CA GLN A 554 34.89 -14.75 12.54
C GLN A 554 33.58 -13.98 12.68
N ALA A 555 33.49 -12.77 12.10
CA ALA A 555 32.26 -11.98 12.09
C ALA A 555 31.11 -12.76 11.43
N ARG A 556 31.34 -13.33 10.24
CA ARG A 556 30.32 -14.14 9.55
C ARG A 556 29.87 -15.36 10.35
N LYS A 557 30.78 -16.03 11.08
CA LYS A 557 30.41 -17.12 11.99
C LYS A 557 29.53 -16.61 13.13
N THR A 558 29.92 -15.52 13.79
CA THR A 558 29.11 -14.95 14.88
C THR A 558 27.72 -14.53 14.41
N TRP A 559 27.60 -13.99 13.19
CA TRP A 559 26.30 -13.64 12.61
C TRP A 559 25.47 -14.87 12.25
N SER A 560 26.09 -15.96 11.79
CA SER A 560 25.36 -17.19 11.48
C SER A 560 24.75 -17.89 12.70
N GLU A 561 25.25 -17.56 13.90
CA GLU A 561 24.80 -18.10 15.19
C GLU A 561 23.97 -17.09 15.99
N ALA A 562 23.89 -15.83 15.53
CA ALA A 562 23.18 -14.77 16.24
C ALA A 562 21.66 -14.98 16.13
N PRO A 563 20.91 -14.82 17.23
CA PRO A 563 19.47 -14.91 17.15
C PRO A 563 18.94 -13.66 16.43
N VAL A 564 18.15 -13.89 15.40
CA VAL A 564 17.39 -12.87 14.69
C VAL A 564 16.09 -12.67 15.46
N GLY A 565 15.81 -11.47 15.95
CA GLY A 565 14.64 -11.14 16.80
C GLY A 565 13.25 -11.43 16.19
N LEU A 566 13.19 -12.09 15.03
CA LEU A 566 12.01 -12.66 14.37
C LEU A 566 11.92 -14.18 14.55
N GLY A 567 12.60 -14.79 15.52
CA GLY A 567 12.72 -16.25 15.64
C GLY A 567 11.39 -17.01 15.48
N ASP A 568 10.31 -16.55 16.12
CA ASP A 568 8.98 -17.16 15.99
C ASP A 568 8.35 -16.92 14.60
N ALA A 569 8.44 -15.71 14.05
CA ALA A 569 7.92 -15.41 12.71
C ALA A 569 8.67 -16.22 11.64
N LEU A 570 10.01 -16.22 11.69
CA LEU A 570 10.84 -16.97 10.74
C LEU A 570 10.67 -18.48 10.88
N SER A 571 10.50 -19.00 12.10
CA SER A 571 10.38 -20.45 12.31
C SER A 571 8.97 -20.99 12.02
N LYS A 572 7.91 -20.24 12.33
CA LYS A 572 6.53 -20.71 12.19
C LYS A 572 5.84 -20.16 10.94
N ASP A 573 5.94 -18.86 10.68
CA ASP A 573 5.17 -18.22 9.60
C ASP A 573 5.89 -18.45 8.26
N TYR A 574 7.16 -18.05 8.19
CA TYR A 574 7.96 -18.14 6.96
C TYR A 574 8.37 -19.57 6.57
N HIS A 575 8.09 -20.58 7.40
CA HIS A 575 8.33 -21.97 7.03
C HIS A 575 7.50 -22.38 5.80
N GLU A 576 6.32 -21.79 5.63
CA GLU A 576 5.39 -22.05 4.53
C GLU A 576 5.45 -20.97 3.43
N PHE A 577 6.36 -19.99 3.55
CA PHE A 577 6.51 -18.90 2.59
C PHE A 577 6.82 -19.40 1.17
N ASN A 578 6.17 -18.79 0.18
CA ASN A 578 6.36 -19.09 -1.23
C ASN A 578 6.61 -17.79 -2.05
N THR A 579 7.51 -17.83 -3.03
CA THR A 579 7.79 -16.67 -3.90
C THR A 579 6.57 -16.24 -4.72
N LEU A 580 5.65 -17.17 -5.02
CA LEU A 580 4.40 -16.87 -5.73
C LEU A 580 3.51 -15.84 -5.01
N GLU A 581 3.72 -15.61 -3.70
CA GLU A 581 3.02 -14.58 -2.93
C GLU A 581 3.34 -13.16 -3.42
N VAL A 582 4.52 -12.96 -3.99
CA VAL A 582 4.96 -11.64 -4.50
C VAL A 582 4.90 -11.52 -6.04
N GLU A 583 4.63 -12.63 -6.72
CA GLU A 583 4.53 -12.70 -8.18
C GLU A 583 3.17 -12.22 -8.69
N ALA A 584 2.96 -12.24 -10.01
CA ALA A 584 1.72 -11.79 -10.63
C ALA A 584 0.49 -12.59 -10.14
N GLU A 585 0.67 -13.87 -9.86
CA GLU A 585 -0.36 -14.78 -9.36
C GLU A 585 -0.85 -14.40 -7.96
N ARG A 586 0.00 -13.76 -7.13
CA ARG A 586 -0.28 -13.34 -5.74
C ARG A 586 -0.99 -14.43 -4.96
N LYS A 587 -0.34 -15.58 -4.87
CA LYS A 587 -0.84 -16.69 -4.07
C LYS A 587 -1.00 -16.22 -2.61
N PRO A 588 -2.14 -16.46 -1.94
CA PRO A 588 -2.28 -16.10 -0.53
C PRO A 588 -1.31 -16.93 0.35
N PRO A 589 -0.82 -16.36 1.46
CA PRO A 589 -0.10 -17.12 2.48
C PRO A 589 -0.90 -18.35 2.93
N VAL A 590 -0.22 -19.44 3.26
CA VAL A 590 -0.87 -20.71 3.62
C VAL A 590 -1.81 -20.59 4.83
N ALA A 591 -1.52 -19.69 5.77
CA ALA A 591 -2.43 -19.36 6.87
C ALA A 591 -3.79 -18.84 6.36
N LEU A 592 -3.77 -17.95 5.36
CA LEU A 592 -4.99 -17.48 4.71
C LEU A 592 -5.66 -18.57 3.87
N GLU A 593 -4.90 -19.42 3.17
CA GLU A 593 -5.49 -20.56 2.45
C GLU A 593 -6.25 -21.48 3.40
N ARG A 594 -5.67 -21.79 4.57
CA ARG A 594 -6.34 -22.60 5.60
C ARG A 594 -7.62 -21.93 6.09
N ALA A 595 -7.58 -20.63 6.33
CA ALA A 595 -8.75 -19.86 6.74
C ALA A 595 -9.85 -19.83 5.67
N VAL A 596 -9.51 -19.48 4.42
CA VAL A 596 -10.44 -19.45 3.28
C VAL A 596 -11.11 -20.81 3.09
N ASN A 597 -10.33 -21.89 3.17
CA ASN A 597 -10.86 -23.25 3.10
C ASN A 597 -11.84 -23.57 4.23
N SER A 598 -11.67 -22.99 5.43
CA SER A 598 -12.59 -23.17 6.55
C SER A 598 -13.94 -22.49 6.32
N TRP A 599 -13.97 -21.38 5.56
CA TRP A 599 -15.22 -20.67 5.25
C TRP A 599 -16.06 -21.45 4.26
N VAL A 600 -15.41 -22.13 3.30
CA VAL A 600 -16.09 -22.99 2.34
C VAL A 600 -16.48 -24.31 3.00
N ARG A 601 -15.58 -24.91 3.81
CA ARG A 601 -15.80 -26.20 4.49
C ARG A 601 -16.43 -26.06 5.87
N VAL A 602 -17.67 -25.57 5.94
CA VAL A 602 -18.50 -25.79 7.14
C VAL A 602 -19.06 -27.22 7.08
N GLY A 603 -18.19 -28.21 7.24
CA GLY A 603 -18.49 -29.63 7.15
C GLY A 603 -18.03 -30.39 8.39
N GLY A 604 -18.53 -29.99 9.56
CA GLY A 604 -18.15 -30.60 10.83
C GLY A 604 -18.90 -30.06 12.03
N ALA A 605 -20.23 -29.94 11.96
CA ALA A 605 -21.04 -29.76 13.16
C ALA A 605 -21.17 -31.11 13.90
N PRO A 606 -21.04 -31.18 15.24
CA PRO A 606 -21.67 -32.26 15.99
C PRO A 606 -23.17 -32.18 15.69
N ALA A 607 -23.81 -33.32 15.46
CA ALA A 607 -25.22 -33.42 15.08
C ALA A 607 -26.10 -32.44 15.88
N LEU A 608 -26.43 -31.30 15.27
CA LEU A 608 -27.50 -30.43 15.73
C LEU A 608 -28.82 -31.05 15.28
N PRO A 609 -29.90 -30.91 16.08
CA PRO A 609 -31.19 -31.45 15.72
C PRO A 609 -31.64 -30.80 14.41
N LEU A 610 -31.99 -31.64 13.44
CA LEU A 610 -32.57 -31.29 12.14
C LEU A 610 -33.26 -29.94 12.18
N LEU A 611 -32.56 -28.89 11.71
CA LEU A 611 -33.21 -27.68 11.23
C LEU A 611 -34.11 -28.17 10.10
N GLU A 612 -35.41 -27.93 10.26
CA GLU A 612 -36.45 -28.28 9.31
C GLU A 612 -35.98 -27.89 7.91
N GLU A 613 -35.97 -28.86 6.98
CA GLU A 613 -35.76 -28.56 5.57
C GLU A 613 -36.68 -27.40 5.20
N GLU A 614 -36.11 -26.25 4.83
CA GLU A 614 -36.92 -25.12 4.38
C GLU A 614 -37.84 -25.64 3.28
N SER A 615 -39.15 -25.60 3.55
CA SER A 615 -40.18 -26.02 2.60
C SER A 615 -39.89 -25.43 1.23
N GLU A 616 -40.11 -26.21 0.16
CA GLU A 616 -40.02 -25.72 -1.23
C GLU A 616 -40.78 -24.39 -1.42
N GLU A 617 -41.82 -24.16 -0.61
CA GLU A 617 -42.58 -22.92 -0.54
C GLU A 617 -41.76 -21.71 -0.03
N SER A 618 -40.90 -21.90 0.98
CA SER A 618 -40.00 -20.87 1.50
C SER A 618 -38.92 -20.50 0.49
N GLN A 619 -38.37 -21.50 -0.21
CA GLN A 619 -37.40 -21.31 -1.29
C GLN A 619 -38.02 -20.54 -2.47
N LEU A 620 -39.24 -20.92 -2.87
CA LEU A 620 -40.01 -20.21 -3.89
C LEU A 620 -40.36 -18.78 -3.46
N GLN A 621 -40.69 -18.55 -2.18
CA GLN A 621 -40.95 -17.22 -1.66
C GLN A 621 -39.69 -16.35 -1.59
N ARG A 622 -38.51 -16.93 -1.35
CA ARG A 622 -37.22 -16.23 -1.43
C ARG A 622 -36.90 -15.85 -2.87
N ALA A 623 -37.01 -16.80 -3.80
CA ALA A 623 -36.81 -16.56 -5.23
C ALA A 623 -37.77 -15.50 -5.80
N LEU A 624 -39.04 -15.49 -5.36
CA LEU A 624 -40.02 -14.48 -5.74
C LEU A 624 -39.63 -13.09 -5.21
N ARG A 625 -39.17 -13.01 -3.95
CA ARG A 625 -38.69 -11.75 -3.35
C ARG A 625 -37.47 -11.19 -4.08
N LEU A 626 -36.52 -12.05 -4.47
CA LEU A 626 -35.34 -11.68 -5.26
C LEU A 626 -35.72 -11.16 -6.66
N SER A 627 -36.63 -11.86 -7.34
CA SER A 627 -37.14 -11.42 -8.64
C SER A 627 -37.86 -10.07 -8.54
N GLN A 628 -38.68 -9.86 -7.51
CA GLN A 628 -39.34 -8.58 -7.25
C GLN A 628 -38.33 -7.47 -6.95
N ALA A 629 -37.32 -7.74 -6.13
CA ALA A 629 -36.26 -6.78 -5.82
C ALA A 629 -35.44 -6.38 -7.06
N GLN A 630 -35.15 -7.33 -7.96
CA GLN A 630 -34.50 -7.05 -9.25
C GLN A 630 -35.37 -6.18 -10.16
N VAL A 631 -36.67 -6.46 -10.23
CA VAL A 631 -37.62 -5.64 -11.00
C VAL A 631 -37.69 -4.23 -10.42
N GLU A 632 -37.84 -4.09 -9.10
CA GLU A 632 -37.84 -2.78 -8.44
C GLU A 632 -36.53 -2.01 -8.65
N ALA A 633 -35.38 -2.69 -8.58
CA ALA A 633 -34.08 -2.08 -8.85
C ALA A 633 -33.96 -1.61 -10.31
N SER A 634 -34.48 -2.40 -11.27
CA SER A 634 -34.51 -2.02 -12.69
C SER A 634 -35.45 -0.84 -12.96
N GLU A 635 -36.60 -0.80 -12.31
CA GLU A 635 -37.55 0.32 -12.37
C GLU A 635 -36.96 1.59 -11.76
N ARG A 636 -36.27 1.48 -10.62
CA ARG A 636 -35.55 2.62 -10.01
C ARG A 636 -34.46 3.15 -10.93
N ARG A 637 -33.68 2.29 -11.60
CA ARG A 637 -32.68 2.71 -12.60
C ARG A 637 -33.33 3.43 -13.77
N ARG A 638 -34.42 2.88 -14.30
CA ARG A 638 -35.18 3.51 -15.38
C ARG A 638 -35.75 4.87 -14.98
N LEU A 639 -36.27 5.01 -13.77
CA LEU A 639 -36.77 6.28 -13.25
C LEU A 639 -35.65 7.32 -13.08
N VAL A 640 -34.44 6.90 -12.70
CA VAL A 640 -33.27 7.78 -12.64
C VAL A 640 -32.85 8.19 -14.05
N GLU A 641 -32.82 7.27 -15.01
CA GLU A 641 -32.53 7.57 -16.42
C GLU A 641 -33.56 8.51 -17.05
N GLU A 642 -34.86 8.33 -16.74
CA GLU A 642 -35.93 9.22 -17.17
C GLU A 642 -35.79 10.61 -16.53
N GLN A 643 -35.49 10.69 -15.24
CA GLN A 643 -35.22 11.98 -14.55
C GLN A 643 -33.98 12.69 -15.11
N ASP A 644 -32.91 11.95 -15.41
CA ASP A 644 -31.70 12.50 -16.04
C ASP A 644 -32.00 12.98 -17.46
N ALA A 645 -32.80 12.25 -18.23
CA ALA A 645 -33.23 12.67 -19.56
C ALA A 645 -34.11 13.92 -19.52
N GLU A 646 -35.05 14.01 -18.57
CA GLU A 646 -35.87 15.20 -18.34
C GLU A 646 -35.02 16.40 -17.91
N PHE A 647 -34.03 16.18 -17.03
CA PHE A 647 -33.10 17.23 -16.61
C PHE A 647 -32.23 17.72 -17.77
N GLN A 648 -31.73 16.82 -18.62
CA GLN A 648 -30.98 17.18 -19.82
C GLN A 648 -31.85 17.91 -20.84
N ALA A 649 -33.11 17.50 -21.01
CA ALA A 649 -34.07 18.19 -21.86
C ALA A 649 -34.39 19.59 -21.32
N GLY A 650 -34.52 19.76 -20.00
CA GLY A 650 -34.68 21.04 -19.33
C GLY A 650 -33.48 21.97 -19.56
N LEU A 651 -32.26 21.45 -19.37
CA LEU A 651 -31.01 22.16 -19.68
C LEU A 651 -30.92 22.58 -21.16
N ALA A 652 -31.36 21.72 -22.07
CA ALA A 652 -31.39 22.03 -23.50
C ALA A 652 -32.45 23.09 -23.82
N ALA A 653 -33.63 23.04 -23.17
CA ALA A 653 -34.68 24.02 -23.31
C ALA A 653 -34.28 25.39 -22.74
N ASP A 654 -33.62 25.43 -21.59
CA ASP A 654 -33.10 26.66 -20.98
C ASP A 654 -31.99 27.27 -21.84
N ARG A 655 -31.07 26.46 -22.39
CA ARG A 655 -30.08 26.93 -23.38
C ARG A 655 -30.75 27.47 -24.64
N ALA A 656 -31.82 26.84 -25.11
CA ALA A 656 -32.59 27.33 -26.25
C ALA A 656 -33.36 28.61 -25.91
N ARG A 657 -33.78 28.80 -24.66
CA ARG A 657 -34.44 30.01 -24.16
C ARG A 657 -33.45 31.16 -23.99
N GLU A 658 -32.26 30.90 -23.48
CA GLU A 658 -31.15 31.86 -23.44
C GLU A 658 -30.72 32.25 -24.87
N ALA A 659 -30.72 31.29 -25.80
CA ALA A 659 -30.48 31.58 -27.22
C ALA A 659 -31.65 32.32 -27.90
N GLY A 660 -32.90 32.13 -27.43
CA GLY A 660 -34.10 32.80 -27.94
C GLY A 660 -34.31 34.21 -27.36
N GLU A 661 -34.02 34.42 -26.08
CA GLU A 661 -33.97 35.75 -25.43
C GLU A 661 -32.82 36.60 -26.00
N ALA A 662 -31.78 35.98 -26.55
CA ALA A 662 -30.77 36.67 -27.35
C ALA A 662 -31.27 37.11 -28.75
N VAL A 663 -32.42 36.61 -29.21
CA VAL A 663 -33.00 36.91 -30.53
C VAL A 663 -34.19 37.88 -30.44
N ASP A 664 -34.85 38.01 -29.28
CA ASP A 664 -35.99 38.94 -29.09
C ASP A 664 -35.62 40.35 -28.61
N VAL A 665 -34.34 40.73 -28.67
CA VAL A 665 -33.90 42.13 -28.61
C VAL A 665 -33.44 42.58 -30.00
N ALA A 666 -34.40 42.67 -30.93
CA ALA A 666 -34.22 43.48 -32.13
C ALA A 666 -34.57 44.95 -31.81
N PRO A 667 -33.64 45.91 -31.97
CA PRO A 667 -33.92 47.31 -31.75
C PRO A 667 -34.75 47.88 -32.92
N GLY A 668 -35.85 48.55 -32.61
CA GLY A 668 -36.53 49.47 -33.52
C GLY A 668 -35.61 50.64 -33.90
N PRO A 669 -35.90 51.34 -35.02
CA PRO A 669 -34.93 52.15 -35.74
C PRO A 669 -34.49 53.33 -34.88
N ARG A 670 -33.24 53.26 -34.41
CA ARG A 670 -32.52 54.39 -33.86
C ARG A 670 -31.51 54.83 -34.89
N ASP A 671 -31.56 56.11 -35.15
CA ASP A 671 -30.60 56.86 -35.94
C ASP A 671 -29.18 56.45 -35.60
N ALA A 672 -28.33 56.45 -36.63
CA ALA A 672 -26.91 56.18 -36.51
C ALA A 672 -26.25 57.05 -35.43
N GLU A 673 -25.16 56.51 -34.88
CA GLU A 673 -24.11 57.17 -34.08
C GLU A 673 -24.24 57.19 -32.55
N ALA A 674 -23.06 57.13 -31.91
CA ALA A 674 -22.73 57.28 -30.48
C ALA A 674 -22.73 56.01 -29.61
N ASP A 675 -21.59 55.31 -29.59
CA ASP A 675 -20.80 55.05 -28.36
C ASP A 675 -19.54 54.20 -28.66
N ALA A 676 -18.72 54.67 -29.59
CA ALA A 676 -17.30 54.35 -29.65
C ALA A 676 -16.55 55.59 -29.13
N PRO A 677 -15.54 55.46 -28.24
CA PRO A 677 -14.75 56.62 -27.82
C PRO A 677 -14.07 57.20 -29.06
N ASP A 678 -14.24 58.50 -29.30
CA ASP A 678 -13.82 59.21 -30.53
C ASP A 678 -12.31 59.12 -30.78
N ALA A 679 -11.89 58.00 -31.39
CA ALA A 679 -10.51 57.65 -31.68
C ALA A 679 -9.86 58.63 -32.67
N LEU A 680 -10.68 59.21 -33.56
CA LEU A 680 -10.26 60.26 -34.48
C LEU A 680 -9.96 61.56 -33.72
N GLY A 681 -10.86 61.97 -32.82
CA GLY A 681 -10.66 63.14 -31.97
C GLY A 681 -9.41 63.05 -31.07
N GLN A 682 -9.04 61.84 -30.62
CA GLN A 682 -7.80 61.62 -29.85
C GLN A 682 -6.53 61.79 -30.70
N LEU A 683 -6.53 61.36 -31.97
CA LEU A 683 -5.41 61.56 -32.89
C LEU A 683 -5.27 63.02 -33.34
N GLU A 684 -6.39 63.73 -33.52
CA GLU A 684 -6.39 65.17 -33.78
C GLU A 684 -5.87 65.97 -32.58
N ALA A 685 -6.25 65.59 -31.36
CA ALA A 685 -5.71 66.19 -30.13
C ALA A 685 -4.20 65.93 -29.95
N MET A 686 -3.66 64.84 -30.53
CA MET A 686 -2.23 64.57 -30.60
C MET A 686 -1.50 65.35 -31.71
N GLY A 687 -2.21 66.15 -32.52
CA GLY A 687 -1.65 67.04 -33.53
C GLY A 687 -1.48 66.43 -34.91
N PHE A 688 -2.03 65.24 -35.16
CA PHE A 688 -2.00 64.62 -36.49
C PHE A 688 -3.09 65.21 -37.40
N PRO A 689 -2.80 65.45 -38.69
CA PRO A 689 -3.80 65.96 -39.63
C PRO A 689 -4.94 64.95 -39.82
N THR A 690 -6.18 65.45 -39.81
CA THR A 690 -7.44 64.69 -39.81
C THR A 690 -7.51 63.58 -40.86
N GLU A 691 -7.07 63.85 -42.09
CA GLU A 691 -7.13 62.85 -43.17
C GLU A 691 -6.15 61.70 -42.97
N ALA A 692 -4.94 61.98 -42.48
CA ALA A 692 -3.95 60.94 -42.20
C ALA A 692 -4.37 60.10 -40.98
N ALA A 693 -4.93 60.73 -39.94
CA ALA A 693 -5.47 60.05 -38.78
C ALA A 693 -6.60 59.08 -39.14
N ARG A 694 -7.47 59.47 -40.07
CA ARG A 694 -8.58 58.64 -40.57
C ARG A 694 -8.10 57.43 -41.35
N GLU A 695 -7.11 57.60 -42.23
CA GLU A 695 -6.55 56.51 -43.03
C GLU A 695 -5.76 55.53 -42.16
N ALA A 696 -5.01 56.03 -41.17
CA ALA A 696 -4.29 55.20 -40.22
C ALA A 696 -5.23 54.36 -39.33
N LEU A 697 -6.34 54.95 -38.86
CA LEU A 697 -7.38 54.22 -38.11
C LEU A 697 -8.07 53.14 -38.94
N GLN A 698 -8.28 53.39 -40.24
CA GLN A 698 -8.82 52.38 -41.15
C GLN A 698 -7.85 51.20 -41.34
N LYS A 699 -6.55 51.47 -41.48
CA LYS A 699 -5.53 50.41 -41.61
C LYS A 699 -5.33 49.63 -40.31
N ALA A 700 -5.44 50.29 -39.17
CA ALA A 700 -5.32 49.71 -37.83
C ALA A 700 -6.64 49.10 -37.30
N SER A 701 -7.69 48.99 -38.12
CA SER A 701 -9.01 48.45 -37.72
C SER A 701 -9.59 49.07 -36.42
N GLY A 702 -9.31 50.36 -36.18
CA GLY A 702 -9.80 51.11 -35.03
C GLY A 702 -8.89 51.11 -33.78
N ASP A 703 -7.70 50.50 -33.81
CA ASP A 703 -6.73 50.59 -32.72
C ASP A 703 -5.89 51.89 -32.80
N ILE A 704 -5.96 52.72 -31.76
CA ILE A 704 -5.26 54.01 -31.69
C ILE A 704 -3.74 53.84 -31.57
N ALA A 705 -3.27 52.82 -30.83
CA ALA A 705 -1.82 52.64 -30.61
C ALA A 705 -1.10 52.24 -31.90
N GLU A 706 -1.75 51.38 -32.69
CA GLU A 706 -1.24 50.96 -34.00
C GLU A 706 -1.35 52.08 -35.04
N ALA A 707 -2.42 52.88 -35.00
CA ALA A 707 -2.56 54.07 -35.85
C ALA A 707 -1.49 55.15 -35.56
N VAL A 708 -1.12 55.39 -34.30
CA VAL A 708 0.00 56.31 -33.96
C VAL A 708 1.32 55.78 -34.48
N GLY A 709 1.55 54.47 -34.42
CA GLY A 709 2.75 53.83 -34.99
C GLY A 709 2.88 54.07 -36.51
N LEU A 710 1.77 54.00 -37.24
CA LEU A 710 1.71 54.26 -38.68
C LEU A 710 1.87 55.74 -39.07
N LEU A 711 1.65 56.67 -38.13
CA LEU A 711 1.76 58.12 -38.36
C LEU A 711 3.10 58.70 -37.91
N THR A 712 3.86 57.96 -37.09
CA THR A 712 5.14 58.41 -36.53
C THR A 712 6.36 57.67 -37.10
N GLY A 713 6.14 56.54 -37.79
CA GLY A 713 7.14 55.84 -38.61
C GLY A 713 6.95 56.14 -40.09
#